data_AF-A0A9E7R5D0-F1
#
_entry.id   AF-A0A9E7R5D0-F1
#
_cell.length_a   1.000
_cell.length_b   1.000
_cell.length_c   1.000
_cell.angle_alpha   90.00
_cell.angle_beta   90.00
_cell.angle_gamma   90.00
#
_symmetry.space_group_name_H-M   'P 1'
#
loop_
_entity.id
_entity.type
_entity.pdbx_description
1 polymer ?
#
loop_
_entity_poly.entity_id
_entity_poly.type
_entity_poly.pdbx_seq_one_letter_code
_entity_poly.pdbx_strand_id
1 'polypeptide(L)'
;MGECIICGTSTEGHVCETHQEDVAFEFRGNRPGQLKPGRFYRGTVDGYAEFGVFVDLSDRVTGLLHRSKLDKRLESLDWEVGDSVYVQVTNIRDNGDVDLGWSIRQSERDFRGFLIQDPEGDVLAEEEDESGNGTEAETDSAPEPEPEPEPEPEPEVEAEPDRGAKTPSEDEAEAEEASEAEPEPEPEPEPEPETQADAEVEDAAEVARVVVDDLRERVGEDVRIEGEIVSVRQTSGPTVFELRDETGVVDCAAFVEAGVRAYPEVEVGDVVRLVGEIRVRRDELQVETEALAVLEGEERETVANRMEEALDAAADPGEVEPLAEDEAVAAVTDASREAGRTIRRAVKESRPIVVRHSADTDGYVAGAAIERAVLPLVREEHAGSDAVYHYFDRRPLEGTVYDLDDATNDVTRMLGDRERHDEKIPLFVFAGAGGTRDSLDGLELLGVYGADRVVVDGTPVESEVSDLVETTVATEETRTAGTVAATLAAGVNPDVRDDLGHLPAVTYWDDLPEAYAEAAEAAGVDEEAATRLREAIALEAYYQSYEDKRELIIDLLFEQQHGLAEQVSTQFRTKLEAEMDTALANLETREAGGVEFTVLDTDSYTHRFDFPPTGLLLDELHRRDGQGTAVTVGVGRDELQVRTSENVDLRAVVDRVAEAVPQGGVSARGTREGVVEFLAGERDAVVDAVLEEVAAELSAAPAA
;
A
#
# COMPACT_ATOMS: atom_id res chain seq x y z
N MET A 1 -43.60 7.55 -18.96
CA MET A 1 -42.93 7.00 -17.76
C MET A 1 -42.40 5.65 -18.20
N GLY A 2 -41.08 5.58 -18.37
CA GLY A 2 -40.39 4.30 -18.47
C GLY A 2 -40.02 3.83 -17.07
N GLU A 3 -39.27 2.73 -17.00
CA GLU A 3 -38.67 2.20 -15.78
C GLU A 3 -37.15 2.14 -16.00
N CYS A 4 -36.37 2.44 -14.97
CA CYS A 4 -34.92 2.43 -15.09
C CYS A 4 -34.40 1.00 -15.30
N ILE A 5 -33.65 0.76 -16.38
CA ILE A 5 -33.10 -0.57 -16.72
C ILE A 5 -32.23 -1.19 -15.63
N ILE A 6 -31.64 -0.38 -14.74
CA ILE A 6 -30.76 -0.82 -13.66
C ILE A 6 -31.53 -1.16 -12.37
N CYS A 7 -32.65 -0.48 -12.07
CA CYS A 7 -33.31 -0.56 -10.76
C CYS A 7 -34.85 -0.58 -10.76
N GLY A 8 -35.49 -0.70 -11.93
CA GLY A 8 -36.95 -0.77 -12.08
C GLY A 8 -37.75 0.48 -11.66
N THR A 9 -37.09 1.52 -11.14
CA THR A 9 -37.78 2.73 -10.65
C THR A 9 -38.37 3.53 -11.82
N SER A 10 -39.64 3.92 -11.70
CA SER A 10 -40.33 4.71 -12.73
C SER A 10 -39.67 6.07 -12.96
N THR A 11 -39.44 6.43 -14.22
CA THR A 11 -38.70 7.65 -14.58
C THR A 11 -39.13 8.25 -15.94
N GLU A 12 -38.59 9.42 -16.30
CA GLU A 12 -38.86 10.14 -17.56
C GLU A 12 -37.90 9.72 -18.69
N GLY A 13 -37.57 8.42 -18.75
CA GLY A 13 -36.69 7.79 -19.74
C GLY A 13 -36.47 6.31 -19.42
N HIS A 14 -35.38 5.74 -19.91
CA HIS A 14 -34.94 4.36 -19.63
C HIS A 14 -33.93 4.25 -18.47
N VAL A 15 -33.48 5.39 -17.91
CA VAL A 15 -32.48 5.46 -16.82
C VAL A 15 -32.88 6.59 -15.88
N CYS A 16 -32.83 6.38 -14.56
CA CYS A 16 -33.06 7.45 -13.57
C CYS A 16 -31.80 8.31 -13.35
N GLU A 17 -31.92 9.45 -12.67
CA GLU A 17 -30.82 10.40 -12.46
C GLU A 17 -29.59 9.74 -11.80
N THR A 18 -29.80 8.89 -10.79
CA THR A 18 -28.74 8.18 -10.04
C THR A 18 -27.94 7.17 -10.88
N HIS A 19 -28.48 6.68 -11.99
CA HIS A 19 -27.81 5.65 -12.82
C HIS A 19 -27.37 6.16 -14.20
N GLN A 20 -27.39 7.48 -14.46
CA GLN A 20 -26.89 8.03 -15.74
C GLN A 20 -25.40 7.72 -15.99
N GLU A 21 -24.63 7.48 -14.92
CA GLU A 21 -23.18 7.25 -14.95
C GLU A 21 -22.83 5.76 -15.14
N ASP A 22 -23.76 4.86 -14.85
CA ASP A 22 -23.65 3.41 -15.02
C ASP A 22 -24.06 2.89 -16.41
N VAL A 23 -24.47 3.80 -17.32
CA VAL A 23 -24.97 3.47 -18.66
C VAL A 23 -24.19 4.26 -19.71
N ALA A 24 -23.72 3.57 -20.75
CA ALA A 24 -23.08 4.20 -21.90
C ALA A 24 -24.08 4.46 -23.04
N PHE A 25 -23.80 5.49 -23.84
CA PHE A 25 -24.70 5.97 -24.89
C PHE A 25 -24.03 6.04 -26.28
N GLU A 26 -24.68 5.52 -27.31
CA GLU A 26 -24.38 5.83 -28.72
C GLU A 26 -25.11 7.11 -29.13
N PHE A 27 -24.42 8.12 -29.66
CA PHE A 27 -25.06 9.38 -30.05
C PHE A 27 -25.35 9.45 -31.56
N ARG A 28 -26.64 9.39 -31.94
CA ARG A 28 -27.07 9.53 -33.35
C ARG A 28 -27.51 10.95 -33.72
N GLY A 29 -27.32 11.91 -32.81
CA GLY A 29 -27.63 13.32 -33.05
C GLY A 29 -26.64 14.02 -34.00
N ASN A 30 -27.06 15.16 -34.54
CA ASN A 30 -26.28 15.91 -35.55
C ASN A 30 -26.03 17.38 -35.19
N ARG A 31 -26.18 17.72 -33.90
CA ARG A 31 -25.84 19.02 -33.30
C ARG A 31 -25.29 18.82 -31.88
N PRO A 32 -24.25 19.56 -31.45
CA PRO A 32 -23.69 19.47 -30.09
C PRO A 32 -24.74 19.61 -28.98
N GLY A 33 -25.63 20.62 -29.09
CA GLY A 33 -26.74 20.85 -28.14
C GLY A 33 -27.88 19.82 -28.16
N GLN A 34 -27.64 18.60 -28.67
CA GLN A 34 -28.51 17.43 -28.49
C GLN A 34 -27.89 16.38 -27.55
N LEU A 35 -26.60 16.53 -27.19
CA LEU A 35 -25.96 15.78 -26.11
C LEU A 35 -26.52 16.24 -24.74
N LYS A 36 -26.38 15.40 -23.72
CA LYS A 36 -26.75 15.73 -22.33
C LYS A 36 -25.48 15.69 -21.46
N PRO A 37 -25.10 16.77 -20.76
CA PRO A 37 -23.97 16.75 -19.84
C PRO A 37 -24.12 15.70 -18.74
N GLY A 38 -23.00 15.18 -18.24
CA GLY A 38 -22.91 14.11 -17.23
C GLY A 38 -22.94 12.69 -17.80
N ARG A 39 -23.45 12.48 -19.02
CA ARG A 39 -23.49 11.15 -19.66
C ARG A 39 -22.16 10.73 -20.26
N PHE A 40 -21.95 9.41 -20.27
CA PHE A 40 -20.85 8.74 -20.96
C PHE A 40 -21.28 8.31 -22.37
N TYR A 41 -20.52 8.70 -23.38
CA TYR A 41 -20.78 8.38 -24.78
C TYR A 41 -19.64 7.56 -25.37
N ARG A 42 -19.98 6.60 -26.25
CA ARG A 42 -19.01 5.92 -27.12
C ARG A 42 -18.68 6.84 -28.29
N GLY A 43 -17.40 7.08 -28.53
CA GLY A 43 -16.87 7.90 -29.62
C GLY A 43 -15.65 7.29 -30.28
N THR A 44 -15.12 7.94 -31.31
CA THR A 44 -13.92 7.50 -32.06
C THR A 44 -12.83 8.56 -32.00
N VAL A 45 -11.57 8.18 -31.79
CA VAL A 45 -10.43 9.12 -31.77
C VAL A 45 -10.16 9.67 -33.19
N ASP A 46 -10.30 10.99 -33.40
CA ASP A 46 -10.02 11.68 -34.67
C ASP A 46 -8.57 12.20 -34.72
N GLY A 47 -8.01 12.66 -33.60
CA GLY A 47 -6.64 13.17 -33.59
C GLY A 47 -6.14 13.77 -32.27
N TYR A 48 -4.85 14.09 -32.25
CA TYR A 48 -4.12 14.56 -31.07
C TYR A 48 -3.60 15.99 -31.25
N ALA A 49 -3.57 16.73 -30.15
CA ALA A 49 -2.90 18.03 -30.04
C ALA A 49 -2.19 18.15 -28.68
N GLU A 50 -1.23 19.07 -28.58
CA GLU A 50 -0.42 19.33 -27.36
C GLU A 50 -1.24 19.63 -26.09
N PHE A 51 -2.53 19.94 -26.24
CA PHE A 51 -3.47 20.28 -25.17
C PHE A 51 -4.59 19.24 -24.96
N GLY A 52 -4.75 18.22 -25.80
CA GLY A 52 -5.84 17.25 -25.67
C GLY A 52 -6.08 16.35 -26.89
N VAL A 53 -7.06 15.44 -26.74
CA VAL A 53 -7.48 14.47 -27.76
C VAL A 53 -8.83 14.89 -28.33
N PHE A 54 -9.00 14.83 -29.65
CA PHE A 54 -10.27 15.03 -30.34
C PHE A 54 -10.99 13.69 -30.52
N VAL A 55 -12.24 13.62 -30.09
CA VAL A 55 -13.07 12.41 -30.15
C VAL A 55 -14.40 12.75 -30.85
N ASP A 56 -14.68 12.07 -31.97
CA ASP A 56 -15.94 12.16 -32.69
C ASP A 56 -17.03 11.33 -31.98
N LEU A 57 -18.11 12.00 -31.60
CA LEU A 57 -19.31 11.38 -31.01
C LEU A 57 -20.39 11.08 -32.07
N SER A 58 -20.32 11.76 -33.23
CA SER A 58 -21.06 11.42 -34.45
C SER A 58 -20.46 12.18 -35.65
N ASP A 59 -20.88 11.86 -36.88
CA ASP A 59 -20.57 12.50 -38.18
C ASP A 59 -20.35 14.04 -38.21
N ARG A 60 -20.83 14.77 -37.19
CA ARG A 60 -20.83 16.24 -37.11
C ARG A 60 -20.60 16.80 -35.70
N VAL A 61 -20.19 15.97 -34.73
CA VAL A 61 -20.04 16.38 -33.32
C VAL A 61 -18.76 15.78 -32.74
N THR A 62 -17.68 16.52 -32.89
CA THR A 62 -16.39 16.28 -32.24
C THR A 62 -16.35 16.98 -30.87
N GLY A 63 -15.83 16.30 -29.85
CA GLY A 63 -15.50 16.89 -28.55
C GLY A 63 -13.99 16.92 -28.30
N LEU A 64 -13.56 17.76 -27.37
CA LEU A 64 -12.16 17.88 -26.96
C LEU A 64 -11.98 17.38 -25.53
N LEU A 65 -11.18 16.33 -25.36
CA LEU A 65 -10.72 15.81 -24.08
C LEU A 65 -9.39 16.50 -23.72
N HIS A 66 -9.47 17.54 -22.89
CA HIS A 66 -8.30 18.33 -22.50
C HIS A 66 -7.35 17.51 -21.61
N ARG A 67 -6.03 17.70 -21.77
CA ARG A 67 -5.01 16.91 -21.04
C ARG A 67 -5.11 16.98 -19.52
N SER A 68 -5.66 18.07 -18.96
CA SER A 68 -5.95 18.21 -17.52
C SER A 68 -7.27 17.57 -17.07
N LYS A 69 -7.85 16.73 -17.92
CA LYS A 69 -9.02 15.88 -17.69
C LYS A 69 -8.76 14.43 -18.12
N LEU A 70 -7.50 14.10 -18.41
CA LEU A 70 -6.99 12.73 -18.51
C LEU A 70 -6.44 12.32 -17.15
N ASP A 71 -6.58 11.04 -16.84
CA ASP A 71 -6.05 10.38 -15.64
C ASP A 71 -4.60 9.87 -15.83
N LYS A 72 -4.05 10.07 -17.04
CA LYS A 72 -2.71 9.66 -17.47
C LYS A 72 -2.09 10.75 -18.36
N ARG A 73 -0.77 10.73 -18.56
CA ARG A 73 -0.10 11.66 -19.50
C ARG A 73 -0.58 11.38 -20.93
N LEU A 74 -0.75 12.43 -21.74
CA LEU A 74 -1.25 12.32 -23.11
C LEU A 74 -0.33 11.50 -24.04
N GLU A 75 0.94 11.37 -23.67
CA GLU A 75 1.98 10.57 -24.34
C GLU A 75 1.98 9.09 -23.93
N SER A 76 1.15 8.72 -22.93
CA SER A 76 1.00 7.36 -22.39
C SER A 76 -0.46 6.88 -22.46
N LEU A 77 -1.16 7.24 -23.54
CA LEU A 77 -2.45 6.67 -23.93
C LEU A 77 -2.22 5.68 -25.06
N ASP A 78 -2.55 4.40 -24.84
CA ASP A 78 -2.47 3.32 -25.82
C ASP A 78 -3.64 3.39 -26.84
N TRP A 79 -3.90 4.57 -27.38
CA TRP A 79 -5.01 4.88 -28.29
C TRP A 79 -4.46 5.33 -29.65
N GLU A 80 -4.88 4.69 -30.73
CA GLU A 80 -4.61 5.11 -32.11
C GLU A 80 -5.78 5.91 -32.71
N VAL A 81 -5.51 6.65 -33.80
CA VAL A 81 -6.55 7.38 -34.55
C VAL A 81 -7.45 6.38 -35.27
N GLY A 82 -8.72 6.32 -34.86
CA GLY A 82 -9.69 5.31 -35.27
C GLY A 82 -10.19 4.40 -34.13
N ASP A 83 -9.59 4.46 -32.94
CA ASP A 83 -10.02 3.64 -31.81
C ASP A 83 -11.34 4.11 -31.20
N SER A 84 -12.14 3.12 -30.74
CA SER A 84 -13.41 3.34 -30.06
C SER A 84 -13.21 3.51 -28.56
N VAL A 85 -13.62 4.64 -28.01
CA VAL A 85 -13.35 5.07 -26.63
C VAL A 85 -14.62 5.57 -25.95
N TYR A 86 -14.66 5.53 -24.62
CA TYR A 86 -15.77 6.05 -23.81
C TYR A 86 -15.35 7.34 -23.10
N VAL A 87 -16.17 8.38 -23.24
CA VAL A 87 -15.87 9.74 -22.74
C VAL A 87 -17.10 10.38 -22.11
N GLN A 88 -16.92 11.13 -21.02
CA GLN A 88 -18.01 11.88 -20.40
C GLN A 88 -18.17 13.24 -21.08
N VAL A 89 -19.40 13.63 -21.44
CA VAL A 89 -19.68 15.02 -21.86
C VAL A 89 -19.81 15.88 -20.61
N THR A 90 -18.80 16.70 -20.32
CA THR A 90 -18.78 17.53 -19.10
C THR A 90 -19.50 18.86 -19.29
N ASN A 91 -19.39 19.46 -20.48
CA ASN A 91 -20.03 20.74 -20.80
C ASN A 91 -20.25 20.90 -22.32
N ILE A 92 -21.23 21.72 -22.70
CA ILE A 92 -21.55 22.07 -24.08
C ILE A 92 -21.66 23.60 -24.15
N ARG A 93 -20.78 24.24 -24.91
CA ARG A 93 -20.64 25.70 -24.93
C ARG A 93 -21.59 26.36 -25.93
N ASP A 94 -21.96 27.62 -25.68
CA ASP A 94 -22.88 28.42 -26.53
C ASP A 94 -22.43 28.57 -28.00
N ASN A 95 -21.14 28.38 -28.29
CA ASN A 95 -20.58 28.41 -29.65
C ASN A 95 -20.64 27.05 -30.38
N GLY A 96 -20.95 25.97 -29.67
CA GLY A 96 -21.03 24.59 -30.20
C GLY A 96 -19.89 23.66 -29.80
N ASP A 97 -18.86 24.14 -29.08
CA ASP A 97 -17.77 23.28 -28.61
C ASP A 97 -18.28 22.31 -27.51
N VAL A 98 -17.76 21.09 -27.47
CA VAL A 98 -18.06 20.08 -26.44
C VAL A 98 -16.80 19.78 -25.62
N ASP A 99 -16.87 20.00 -24.31
CA ASP A 99 -15.80 19.69 -23.36
C ASP A 99 -15.97 18.26 -22.84
N LEU A 100 -14.98 17.41 -23.08
CA LEU A 100 -14.98 16.01 -22.65
C LEU A 100 -14.16 15.79 -21.37
N GLY A 101 -14.56 14.80 -20.59
CA GLY A 101 -13.85 14.24 -19.44
C GLY A 101 -13.51 12.77 -19.68
N TRP A 102 -12.45 12.30 -19.02
CA TRP A 102 -12.06 10.89 -19.03
C TRP A 102 -13.16 9.99 -18.47
N SER A 103 -13.22 8.75 -18.96
CA SER A 103 -13.97 7.68 -18.31
C SER A 103 -13.00 6.63 -17.81
N ILE A 104 -13.14 6.23 -16.55
CA ILE A 104 -12.41 5.12 -15.94
C ILE A 104 -12.84 3.79 -16.61
N ARG A 105 -14.08 3.73 -17.10
CA ARG A 105 -14.70 2.62 -17.84
C ARG A 105 -14.41 2.79 -19.33
N GLN A 106 -13.81 1.79 -19.98
CA GLN A 106 -13.42 1.87 -21.41
C GLN A 106 -13.89 0.67 -22.26
N SER A 107 -14.54 -0.32 -21.66
CA SER A 107 -15.23 -1.40 -22.38
C SER A 107 -16.74 -1.30 -22.19
N GLU A 108 -17.52 -1.78 -23.17
CA GLU A 108 -18.98 -1.82 -23.06
C GLU A 108 -19.47 -2.70 -21.89
N ARG A 109 -18.65 -3.66 -21.45
CA ARG A 109 -18.93 -4.56 -20.32
C ARG A 109 -18.76 -3.89 -18.95
N ASP A 110 -18.07 -2.75 -18.90
CA ASP A 110 -17.84 -1.99 -17.67
C ASP A 110 -19.08 -1.17 -17.29
N PHE A 111 -20.00 -0.98 -18.24
CA PHE A 111 -21.29 -0.31 -18.06
C PHE A 111 -22.40 -1.34 -17.85
N ARG A 112 -23.36 -1.02 -16.99
CA ARG A 112 -24.49 -1.90 -16.63
C ARG A 112 -25.63 -1.85 -17.66
N GLY A 113 -25.45 -1.12 -18.76
CA GLY A 113 -26.37 -1.04 -19.88
C GLY A 113 -25.84 -0.14 -20.99
N PHE A 114 -26.34 -0.35 -22.20
CA PHE A 114 -26.04 0.46 -23.39
C PHE A 114 -27.33 0.97 -24.04
N LEU A 115 -27.37 2.25 -24.42
CA LEU A 115 -28.53 2.90 -25.02
C LEU A 115 -28.14 3.72 -26.25
N ILE A 116 -29.09 3.95 -27.15
CA ILE A 116 -28.92 4.87 -28.28
C ILE A 116 -29.65 6.18 -27.94
N GLN A 117 -28.95 7.32 -28.05
CA GLN A 117 -29.53 8.65 -27.91
C GLN A 117 -29.76 9.27 -29.29
N ASP A 118 -31.02 9.21 -29.73
CA ASP A 118 -31.51 9.87 -30.95
C ASP A 118 -32.06 11.28 -30.63
N PRO A 119 -32.02 12.23 -31.58
CA PRO A 119 -32.79 13.48 -31.54
C PRO A 119 -34.25 13.40 -31.07
N GLU A 120 -34.95 12.27 -31.24
CA GLU A 120 -36.35 12.08 -30.81
C GLU A 120 -36.49 11.36 -29.45
N GLY A 121 -35.43 10.72 -28.91
CA GLY A 121 -35.45 10.07 -27.59
C GLY A 121 -34.24 9.18 -27.28
N ASP A 122 -34.14 8.71 -26.03
CA ASP A 122 -33.25 7.60 -25.67
C ASP A 122 -33.99 6.28 -25.98
N VAL A 123 -33.36 5.32 -26.67
CA VAL A 123 -33.95 4.02 -27.05
C VAL A 123 -33.03 2.85 -26.71
N LEU A 124 -33.62 1.65 -26.57
CA LEU A 124 -32.92 0.39 -26.31
C LEU A 124 -32.27 -0.14 -27.60
N ALA A 125 -31.04 -0.62 -27.52
CA ALA A 125 -30.29 -1.13 -28.68
C ALA A 125 -30.91 -2.39 -29.32
N GLU A 126 -31.72 -3.15 -28.57
CA GLU A 126 -32.34 -4.41 -29.01
C GLU A 126 -33.65 -4.22 -29.81
N GLU A 127 -34.25 -3.02 -29.84
CA GLU A 127 -35.60 -2.82 -30.38
C GLU A 127 -35.67 -2.54 -31.91
N GLU A 128 -34.55 -2.39 -32.62
CA GLU A 128 -34.54 -2.01 -34.04
C GLU A 128 -34.63 -3.18 -35.05
N ASP A 129 -34.24 -4.40 -34.67
CA ASP A 129 -34.14 -5.54 -35.62
C ASP A 129 -35.50 -6.04 -36.18
N GLU A 130 -36.62 -5.77 -35.49
CA GLU A 130 -37.96 -6.16 -35.98
C GLU A 130 -38.44 -5.39 -37.22
N SER A 131 -37.74 -4.34 -37.68
CA SER A 131 -38.12 -3.55 -38.86
C SER A 131 -37.45 -3.99 -40.19
N GLY A 132 -36.86 -5.19 -40.23
CA GLY A 132 -35.99 -5.65 -41.34
C GLY A 132 -36.62 -6.45 -42.50
N ASN A 133 -37.87 -6.94 -42.40
CA ASN A 133 -38.63 -7.64 -43.45
C ASN A 133 -37.96 -8.88 -44.13
N GLY A 134 -38.35 -10.10 -43.70
CA GLY A 134 -38.93 -11.05 -44.67
C GLY A 134 -38.48 -12.52 -44.74
N THR A 135 -39.22 -13.38 -44.03
CA THR A 135 -39.61 -14.77 -44.40
C THR A 135 -38.66 -15.97 -44.13
N GLU A 136 -39.27 -17.04 -43.57
CA GLU A 136 -38.84 -18.46 -43.49
C GLU A 136 -37.62 -18.81 -42.62
N ALA A 137 -37.54 -19.94 -41.88
CA ALA A 137 -38.51 -20.73 -41.10
C ALA A 137 -37.75 -21.89 -40.39
N GLU A 138 -38.02 -22.15 -39.11
CA GLU A 138 -37.73 -23.37 -38.29
C GLU A 138 -36.42 -24.17 -38.50
N THR A 139 -35.61 -24.35 -37.44
CA THR A 139 -35.30 -25.70 -36.87
C THR A 139 -34.55 -25.63 -35.52
N ASP A 140 -34.72 -26.67 -34.69
CA ASP A 140 -33.94 -26.89 -33.46
C ASP A 140 -32.44 -27.16 -33.74
N SER A 141 -31.56 -26.74 -32.82
CA SER A 141 -30.35 -27.49 -32.44
C SER A 141 -29.85 -27.09 -31.05
N ALA A 142 -29.08 -27.99 -30.42
CA ALA A 142 -28.51 -27.84 -29.08
C ALA A 142 -27.28 -26.90 -29.07
N PRO A 143 -26.84 -26.38 -27.91
CA PRO A 143 -25.60 -25.60 -27.81
C PRO A 143 -24.37 -26.42 -28.21
N GLU A 144 -23.50 -25.79 -29.01
CA GLU A 144 -22.13 -26.25 -29.28
C GLU A 144 -21.15 -25.69 -28.20
N PRO A 145 -19.96 -26.29 -28.01
CA PRO A 145 -19.16 -26.09 -26.80
C PRO A 145 -18.32 -24.80 -26.80
N GLU A 146 -17.81 -24.47 -25.61
CA GLU A 146 -16.82 -23.42 -25.37
C GLU A 146 -15.49 -23.69 -26.12
N PRO A 147 -14.74 -22.65 -26.53
CA PRO A 147 -13.43 -22.81 -27.14
C PRO A 147 -12.37 -23.17 -26.08
N GLU A 148 -11.51 -24.14 -26.40
CA GLU A 148 -10.30 -24.44 -25.62
C GLU A 148 -9.27 -23.28 -25.74
N PRO A 149 -8.48 -22.98 -24.69
CA PRO A 149 -7.47 -21.91 -24.73
C PRO A 149 -6.27 -22.25 -25.63
N GLU A 150 -5.64 -21.23 -26.20
CA GLU A 150 -4.39 -21.39 -26.95
C GLU A 150 -3.19 -21.64 -26.00
N PRO A 151 -2.22 -22.49 -26.36
CA PRO A 151 -1.11 -22.86 -25.48
C PRO A 151 0.06 -21.86 -25.51
N GLU A 152 0.72 -21.68 -24.37
CA GLU A 152 1.96 -20.92 -24.24
C GLU A 152 3.16 -21.61 -24.92
N PRO A 153 4.18 -20.86 -25.39
CA PRO A 153 5.36 -21.43 -26.03
C PRO A 153 6.50 -21.76 -25.05
N GLU A 154 6.77 -23.05 -24.85
CA GLU A 154 8.01 -23.53 -24.20
C GLU A 154 9.25 -23.36 -25.12
N PRO A 155 10.48 -23.28 -24.55
CA PRO A 155 11.68 -22.84 -25.28
C PRO A 155 12.39 -23.93 -26.10
N GLU A 156 12.85 -23.58 -27.30
CA GLU A 156 13.77 -24.41 -28.10
C GLU A 156 15.25 -24.16 -27.74
N VAL A 157 16.05 -25.23 -27.66
CA VAL A 157 17.49 -25.20 -27.41
C VAL A 157 18.23 -26.09 -28.42
N GLU A 158 19.06 -25.50 -29.30
CA GLU A 158 20.07 -26.22 -30.10
C GLU A 158 21.44 -25.49 -30.09
N ALA A 159 22.49 -26.18 -30.53
CA ALA A 159 23.87 -25.96 -30.07
C ALA A 159 24.84 -25.26 -31.06
N GLU A 160 26.07 -25.01 -30.59
CA GLU A 160 27.18 -24.36 -31.32
C GLU A 160 27.61 -25.05 -32.63
N PRO A 161 28.51 -24.41 -33.41
CA PRO A 161 29.88 -24.95 -33.38
C PRO A 161 31.06 -23.95 -33.38
N ASP A 162 31.98 -24.16 -32.44
CA ASP A 162 33.45 -24.00 -32.50
C ASP A 162 34.10 -23.41 -33.79
N ARG A 163 34.93 -22.35 -33.61
CA ARG A 163 36.32 -22.29 -34.12
C ARG A 163 37.15 -21.13 -33.58
N GLY A 164 38.27 -21.44 -32.92
CA GLY A 164 39.18 -20.46 -32.32
C GLY A 164 40.41 -20.02 -33.15
N ALA A 165 40.87 -18.80 -32.82
CA ALA A 165 42.24 -18.26 -32.90
C ALA A 165 42.97 -18.10 -34.26
N LYS A 166 43.37 -16.84 -34.58
CA LYS A 166 44.78 -16.36 -34.52
C LYS A 166 45.03 -14.91 -35.01
N THR A 167 45.91 -14.21 -34.28
CA THR A 167 46.74 -13.05 -34.67
C THR A 167 48.18 -13.52 -35.04
N PRO A 168 49.18 -12.69 -35.45
CA PRO A 168 49.21 -11.25 -35.82
C PRO A 168 50.02 -10.89 -37.13
N SER A 169 50.14 -9.58 -37.43
CA SER A 169 51.34 -8.83 -37.92
C SER A 169 51.78 -8.77 -39.41
N GLU A 170 52.70 -7.81 -39.65
CA GLU A 170 53.49 -7.41 -40.85
C GLU A 170 52.69 -6.71 -41.99
N ASP A 171 52.98 -5.47 -42.47
CA ASP A 171 54.22 -4.77 -42.94
C ASP A 171 54.72 -5.31 -44.31
N GLU A 172 55.36 -4.58 -45.25
CA GLU A 172 55.98 -3.24 -45.40
C GLU A 172 55.69 -2.77 -46.89
N ALA A 173 55.89 -1.56 -47.46
CA ALA A 173 56.47 -0.25 -47.14
C ALA A 173 55.54 0.86 -47.76
N GLU A 174 55.88 2.07 -48.25
CA GLU A 174 57.07 2.91 -48.58
C GLU A 174 56.51 4.38 -48.65
N ALA A 175 57.21 5.54 -48.60
CA ALA A 175 58.63 5.92 -48.65
C ALA A 175 58.87 7.26 -47.88
N GLU A 176 59.76 8.15 -48.36
CA GLU A 176 60.26 9.38 -47.68
C GLU A 176 59.80 10.70 -48.40
N GLU A 177 59.97 11.95 -47.93
CA GLU A 177 61.17 12.68 -47.47
C GLU A 177 60.90 13.67 -46.30
N ALA A 178 61.95 14.27 -45.73
CA ALA A 178 61.92 15.11 -44.52
C ALA A 178 62.77 16.41 -44.58
N SER A 179 62.50 17.37 -43.70
CA SER A 179 63.44 18.44 -43.30
C SER A 179 63.09 19.07 -41.94
N GLU A 180 64.10 19.45 -41.17
CA GLU A 180 63.99 20.03 -39.81
C GLU A 180 63.61 21.53 -39.80
N ALA A 181 63.03 21.99 -38.68
CA ALA A 181 62.95 23.41 -38.29
C ALA A 181 62.93 23.54 -36.75
N GLU A 182 63.45 24.66 -36.22
CA GLU A 182 63.57 24.94 -34.79
C GLU A 182 62.27 25.51 -34.17
N PRO A 183 62.06 25.41 -32.83
CA PRO A 183 60.85 25.90 -32.19
C PRO A 183 60.83 27.42 -31.97
N GLU A 184 59.66 28.04 -32.21
CA GLU A 184 59.30 29.38 -31.72
C GLU A 184 58.36 29.26 -30.49
N PRO A 185 58.22 30.30 -29.64
CA PRO A 185 57.90 30.11 -28.22
C PRO A 185 56.41 29.90 -27.89
N GLU A 186 56.19 29.41 -26.68
CA GLU A 186 54.88 29.30 -26.02
C GLU A 186 54.19 30.68 -25.94
N PRO A 187 52.87 30.77 -26.17
CA PRO A 187 52.09 31.93 -25.78
C PRO A 187 51.95 31.97 -24.25
N GLU A 188 52.01 33.17 -23.67
CA GLU A 188 51.63 33.39 -22.26
C GLU A 188 50.12 33.07 -22.08
N PRO A 189 49.69 32.53 -20.93
CA PRO A 189 48.27 32.27 -20.69
C PRO A 189 47.49 33.59 -20.65
N GLU A 190 46.40 33.67 -21.40
CA GLU A 190 45.40 34.72 -21.21
C GLU A 190 44.74 34.51 -19.84
N PRO A 191 44.42 35.58 -19.08
CA PRO A 191 43.80 35.44 -17.77
C PRO A 191 42.39 34.88 -17.90
N GLU A 192 42.03 33.99 -16.98
CA GLU A 192 40.66 33.50 -16.83
C GLU A 192 39.72 34.68 -16.53
N PRO A 193 38.47 34.66 -17.03
CA PRO A 193 37.51 35.71 -16.72
C PRO A 193 37.06 35.56 -15.26
N GLU A 194 37.55 36.43 -14.37
CA GLU A 194 37.08 36.56 -12.99
C GLU A 194 35.55 36.71 -12.98
N THR A 195 34.84 35.66 -12.58
CA THR A 195 33.39 35.64 -12.44
C THR A 195 32.97 36.56 -11.30
N GLN A 196 31.97 37.41 -11.54
CA GLN A 196 31.54 38.39 -10.53
C GLN A 196 30.89 37.76 -9.28
N ALA A 197 30.61 36.46 -9.29
CA ALA A 197 29.99 35.72 -8.19
C ALA A 197 30.84 35.73 -6.91
N ASP A 198 32.14 35.46 -7.00
CA ASP A 198 33.02 35.34 -5.83
C ASP A 198 33.18 36.65 -5.03
N ALA A 199 32.95 37.79 -5.67
CA ALA A 199 33.19 39.12 -5.11
C ALA A 199 32.04 39.66 -4.25
N GLU A 200 30.82 39.13 -4.37
CA GLU A 200 29.64 39.58 -3.62
C GLU A 200 29.27 38.62 -2.46
N VAL A 201 29.93 37.45 -2.38
CA VAL A 201 29.72 36.46 -1.31
C VAL A 201 30.50 36.80 -0.01
N GLU A 202 31.56 37.61 -0.05
CA GLU A 202 32.27 38.01 1.19
C GLU A 202 31.38 38.85 2.14
N ASP A 203 30.49 39.70 1.61
CA ASP A 203 29.54 40.50 2.43
C ASP A 203 28.38 39.64 2.98
N ALA A 204 28.08 38.46 2.40
CA ALA A 204 27.04 37.54 2.86
C ALA A 204 27.34 36.91 4.24
N ALA A 205 28.53 37.15 4.80
CA ALA A 205 28.91 36.79 6.16
C ALA A 205 28.47 37.81 7.23
N GLU A 206 28.16 39.07 6.88
CA GLU A 206 27.68 40.08 7.84
C GLU A 206 26.15 40.04 8.05
N VAL A 207 25.39 39.44 7.12
CA VAL A 207 23.93 39.28 7.22
C VAL A 207 23.60 38.16 8.21
N ALA A 208 22.71 38.45 9.16
CA ALA A 208 22.30 37.48 10.18
C ALA A 208 21.53 36.31 9.56
N ARG A 209 21.86 35.08 9.98
CA ARG A 209 21.07 33.90 9.62
C ARG A 209 19.68 33.96 10.26
N VAL A 210 18.66 33.60 9.49
CA VAL A 210 17.26 33.48 9.90
C VAL A 210 16.72 32.12 9.45
N VAL A 211 15.67 31.63 10.10
CA VAL A 211 14.92 30.42 9.70
C VAL A 211 13.59 30.79 9.03
N VAL A 212 12.99 29.90 8.24
CA VAL A 212 11.77 30.18 7.45
C VAL A 212 10.60 30.69 8.31
N ASP A 213 10.35 30.10 9.48
CA ASP A 213 9.26 30.54 10.37
C ASP A 213 9.43 32.00 10.86
N ASP A 214 10.67 32.42 11.12
CA ASP A 214 11.02 33.76 11.62
C ASP A 214 10.81 34.86 10.55
N LEU A 215 10.78 34.50 9.26
CA LEU A 215 10.71 35.47 8.15
C LEU A 215 9.47 36.38 8.25
N ARG A 216 8.36 35.88 8.79
CA ARG A 216 7.12 36.65 8.91
C ARG A 216 7.22 37.85 9.85
N GLU A 217 8.13 37.80 10.83
CA GLU A 217 8.36 38.92 11.75
C GLU A 217 9.33 39.98 11.17
N ARG A 218 10.06 39.63 10.09
CA ARG A 218 11.18 40.41 9.52
C ARG A 218 10.93 40.92 8.09
N VAL A 219 9.66 41.01 7.67
CA VAL A 219 9.28 41.49 6.33
C VAL A 219 9.82 42.89 6.06
N GLY A 220 10.63 43.03 5.00
CA GLY A 220 11.35 44.24 4.63
C GLY A 220 12.76 44.35 5.22
N GLU A 221 13.29 43.27 5.81
CA GLU A 221 14.71 43.12 6.17
C GLU A 221 15.42 42.19 5.18
N ASP A 222 16.72 42.43 4.98
CA ASP A 222 17.62 41.57 4.22
C ASP A 222 18.13 40.45 5.13
N VAL A 223 17.98 39.20 4.71
CA VAL A 223 18.25 38.02 5.56
C VAL A 223 19.09 36.98 4.84
N ARG A 224 19.79 36.15 5.62
CA ARG A 224 20.49 34.96 5.12
C ARG A 224 19.73 33.71 5.55
N ILE A 225 19.33 32.87 4.59
CA ILE A 225 18.76 31.55 4.83
C ILE A 225 19.69 30.47 4.27
N GLU A 226 19.61 29.26 4.82
CA GLU A 226 20.43 28.11 4.44
C GLU A 226 19.58 26.85 4.52
N GLY A 227 19.52 26.07 3.45
CA GLY A 227 18.66 24.89 3.34
C GLY A 227 18.75 24.21 1.97
N GLU A 228 17.86 23.27 1.69
CA GLU A 228 17.82 22.47 0.46
C GLU A 228 16.84 23.04 -0.57
N ILE A 229 17.19 23.03 -1.85
CA ILE A 229 16.29 23.37 -2.95
C ILE A 229 15.39 22.17 -3.28
N VAL A 230 14.10 22.27 -2.96
CA VAL A 230 13.09 21.22 -3.19
C VAL A 230 12.29 21.41 -4.48
N SER A 231 12.33 22.60 -5.09
CA SER A 231 11.75 22.85 -6.42
C SER A 231 12.46 23.99 -7.15
N VAL A 232 12.52 23.92 -8.48
CA VAL A 232 13.01 25.00 -9.35
C VAL A 232 12.01 25.23 -10.48
N ARG A 233 11.41 26.42 -10.52
CA ARG A 233 10.32 26.77 -11.45
C ARG A 233 10.69 28.02 -12.24
N GLN A 234 11.04 27.85 -13.53
CA GLN A 234 11.28 28.99 -14.41
C GLN A 234 9.94 29.64 -14.80
N THR A 235 9.78 30.93 -14.50
CA THR A 235 8.62 31.71 -14.95
C THR A 235 8.96 32.58 -16.17
N SER A 236 7.97 33.29 -16.71
CA SER A 236 8.18 34.33 -17.73
C SER A 236 8.83 35.61 -17.20
N GLY A 237 9.08 35.70 -15.89
CA GLY A 237 9.88 36.74 -15.24
C GLY A 237 11.08 36.10 -14.51
N PRO A 238 11.08 36.04 -13.16
CA PRO A 238 12.15 35.42 -12.38
C PRO A 238 12.17 33.88 -12.48
N THR A 239 13.29 33.31 -12.08
CA THR A 239 13.36 31.90 -11.61
C THR A 239 12.86 31.87 -10.17
N VAL A 240 11.96 30.96 -9.85
CA VAL A 240 11.53 30.72 -8.47
C VAL A 240 12.16 29.43 -7.99
N PHE A 241 12.96 29.52 -6.93
CA PHE A 241 13.50 28.42 -6.16
C PHE A 241 12.61 28.21 -4.94
N GLU A 242 12.33 26.98 -4.58
CA GLU A 242 11.59 26.62 -3.38
C GLU A 242 12.60 26.03 -2.39
N LEU A 243 12.89 26.76 -1.32
CA LEU A 243 13.95 26.41 -0.36
C LEU A 243 13.32 25.90 0.94
N ARG A 244 13.73 24.71 1.37
CA ARG A 244 13.36 24.08 2.65
C ARG A 244 14.50 24.21 3.65
N ASP A 245 14.23 24.71 4.84
CA ASP A 245 15.17 24.70 5.97
C ASP A 245 14.67 23.78 7.11
N GLU A 246 15.28 23.88 8.29
CA GLU A 246 14.87 23.13 9.48
C GLU A 246 13.48 23.47 10.06
N THR A 247 12.80 24.51 9.56
CA THR A 247 11.48 24.96 10.06
C THR A 247 10.38 24.88 9.01
N GLY A 248 10.66 25.18 7.74
CA GLY A 248 9.64 25.25 6.72
C GLY A 248 10.15 25.43 5.30
N VAL A 249 9.26 25.87 4.41
CA VAL A 249 9.53 26.05 2.98
C VAL A 249 9.17 27.47 2.54
N VAL A 250 10.02 28.11 1.74
CA VAL A 250 9.78 29.49 1.23
C VAL A 250 10.15 29.67 -0.25
N ASP A 251 9.31 30.44 -0.94
CA ASP A 251 9.48 30.88 -2.32
C ASP A 251 10.61 31.93 -2.40
N CYS A 252 11.67 31.64 -3.16
CA CYS A 252 12.83 32.50 -3.38
C CYS A 252 12.90 32.91 -4.86
N ALA A 253 12.66 34.17 -5.17
CA ALA A 253 12.59 34.68 -6.54
C ALA A 253 13.88 35.40 -6.96
N ALA A 254 14.66 34.77 -7.85
CA ALA A 254 15.86 35.36 -8.44
C ALA A 254 15.57 35.94 -9.84
N PHE A 255 16.02 37.17 -10.11
CA PHE A 255 15.77 37.86 -11.38
C PHE A 255 17.05 38.41 -12.01
N VAL A 256 17.37 37.96 -13.22
CA VAL A 256 18.49 38.48 -14.04
C VAL A 256 17.94 39.21 -15.27
N GLU A 257 17.24 38.50 -16.16
CA GLU A 257 16.50 39.07 -17.28
C GLU A 257 15.22 38.24 -17.52
N ALA A 258 14.18 38.84 -18.11
CA ALA A 258 12.86 38.21 -18.25
C ALA A 258 12.92 36.94 -19.13
N GLY A 259 12.67 35.78 -18.52
CA GLY A 259 12.72 34.48 -19.20
C GLY A 259 14.12 33.85 -19.29
N VAL A 260 15.12 34.43 -18.63
CA VAL A 260 16.45 33.81 -18.42
C VAL A 260 16.44 33.10 -17.06
N ARG A 261 17.05 31.91 -16.98
CA ARG A 261 17.27 31.21 -15.71
C ARG A 261 18.39 31.88 -14.92
N ALA A 262 18.07 32.40 -13.74
CA ALA A 262 19.06 32.76 -12.73
C ALA A 262 19.63 31.48 -12.13
N TYR A 263 20.91 31.51 -11.73
CA TYR A 263 21.64 30.38 -11.13
C TYR A 263 21.38 29.03 -11.86
N PRO A 264 21.74 28.90 -13.15
CA PRO A 264 21.47 27.69 -13.94
C PRO A 264 22.16 26.44 -13.41
N GLU A 265 23.24 26.60 -12.65
CA GLU A 265 24.01 25.57 -11.95
C GLU A 265 23.33 25.00 -10.68
N VAL A 266 22.28 25.63 -10.15
CA VAL A 266 21.57 25.17 -8.95
C VAL A 266 20.44 24.21 -9.34
N GLU A 267 20.50 22.96 -8.87
CA GLU A 267 19.51 21.92 -9.14
C GLU A 267 18.66 21.58 -7.89
N VAL A 268 17.75 20.60 -8.02
CA VAL A 268 16.94 20.11 -6.88
C VAL A 268 17.78 19.12 -6.08
N GLY A 269 17.77 19.24 -4.75
CA GLY A 269 18.67 18.50 -3.85
C GLY A 269 20.01 19.21 -3.57
N ASP A 270 20.21 20.42 -4.10
CA ASP A 270 21.33 21.27 -3.70
C ASP A 270 21.08 21.94 -2.36
N VAL A 271 22.08 21.87 -1.49
CA VAL A 271 22.12 22.57 -0.21
C VAL A 271 22.77 23.93 -0.46
N VAL A 272 22.04 25.01 -0.21
CA VAL A 272 22.43 26.37 -0.61
C VAL A 272 22.44 27.35 0.56
N ARG A 273 23.19 28.44 0.37
CA ARG A 273 23.13 29.67 1.16
C ARG A 273 22.54 30.77 0.28
N LEU A 274 21.50 31.44 0.76
CA LEU A 274 20.75 32.45 0.01
C LEU A 274 20.62 33.74 0.83
N VAL A 275 20.80 34.89 0.18
CA VAL A 275 20.60 36.23 0.74
C VAL A 275 19.58 37.00 -0.08
N GLY A 276 18.65 37.70 0.57
CA GLY A 276 17.69 38.57 -0.10
C GLY A 276 16.68 39.27 0.82
N GLU A 277 15.90 40.19 0.26
CA GLU A 277 14.88 40.98 0.97
C GLU A 277 13.58 40.16 1.15
N ILE A 278 13.09 40.04 2.38
CA ILE A 278 11.80 39.39 2.64
C ILE A 278 10.64 40.29 2.20
N ARG A 279 9.76 39.81 1.32
CA ARG A 279 8.52 40.49 0.92
C ARG A 279 7.28 39.61 1.10
N VAL A 280 6.12 40.26 1.02
CA VAL A 280 4.82 39.58 0.95
C VAL A 280 4.19 39.86 -0.40
N ARG A 281 3.78 38.82 -1.13
CA ARG A 281 2.98 38.90 -2.36
C ARG A 281 1.74 38.03 -2.19
N ARG A 282 0.55 38.56 -2.51
CA ARG A 282 -0.73 37.81 -2.44
C ARG A 282 -1.01 37.18 -1.06
N ASP A 283 -0.51 37.81 0.00
CA ASP A 283 -0.54 37.33 1.40
C ASP A 283 0.37 36.10 1.70
N GLU A 284 1.16 35.66 0.72
CA GLU A 284 2.23 34.64 0.81
C GLU A 284 3.60 35.33 1.04
N LEU A 285 4.55 34.64 1.70
CA LEU A 285 5.92 35.12 1.88
C LEU A 285 6.80 34.77 0.68
N GLN A 286 7.68 35.69 0.28
CA GLN A 286 8.64 35.49 -0.79
C GLN A 286 9.92 36.27 -0.52
N VAL A 287 11.07 35.61 -0.61
CA VAL A 287 12.39 36.26 -0.56
C VAL A 287 12.77 36.67 -1.98
N GLU A 288 13.05 37.95 -2.22
CA GLU A 288 13.57 38.39 -3.52
C GLU A 288 15.10 38.27 -3.47
N THR A 289 15.63 37.29 -4.20
CA THR A 289 17.01 36.79 -4.06
C THR A 289 18.02 37.75 -4.67
N GLU A 290 18.99 38.17 -3.87
CA GLU A 290 20.14 38.95 -4.31
C GLU A 290 21.32 38.02 -4.62
N ALA A 291 21.75 37.21 -3.65
CA ALA A 291 22.85 36.24 -3.80
C ALA A 291 22.41 34.81 -3.46
N LEU A 292 22.94 33.83 -4.19
CA LEU A 292 22.74 32.40 -3.95
C LEU A 292 24.05 31.67 -4.24
N ALA A 293 24.52 30.83 -3.32
CA ALA A 293 25.67 29.95 -3.50
C ALA A 293 25.33 28.51 -3.08
N VAL A 294 25.72 27.52 -3.87
CA VAL A 294 25.69 26.10 -3.48
C VAL A 294 26.79 25.86 -2.43
N LEU A 295 26.47 25.10 -1.39
CA LEU A 295 27.41 24.73 -0.33
C LEU A 295 28.05 23.37 -0.63
N GLU A 296 29.35 23.27 -0.34
CA GLU A 296 30.13 22.04 -0.48
C GLU A 296 30.86 21.69 0.84
N GLY A 297 31.31 20.44 0.96
CA GLY A 297 32.13 19.97 2.08
C GLY A 297 31.53 20.26 3.47
N GLU A 298 32.37 20.75 4.38
CA GLU A 298 32.01 21.01 5.78
C GLU A 298 30.82 21.98 5.93
N GLU A 299 30.61 22.93 5.00
CA GLU A 299 29.45 23.83 5.04
C GLU A 299 28.15 23.11 4.66
N ARG A 300 28.19 22.23 3.64
CA ARG A 300 27.05 21.39 3.26
C ARG A 300 26.67 20.44 4.37
N GLU A 301 27.65 19.74 4.95
CA GLU A 301 27.45 18.82 6.08
C GLU A 301 26.86 19.56 7.29
N THR A 302 27.32 20.77 7.60
CA THR A 302 26.79 21.59 8.70
C THR A 302 25.30 21.94 8.52
N VAL A 303 24.86 22.22 7.29
CA VAL A 303 23.44 22.51 7.01
C VAL A 303 22.60 21.23 6.98
N ALA A 304 23.09 20.17 6.33
CA ALA A 304 22.39 18.89 6.25
C ALA A 304 22.16 18.27 7.64
N ASN A 305 23.19 18.21 8.49
CA ASN A 305 23.08 17.69 9.85
C ASN A 305 22.06 18.50 10.68
N ARG A 306 21.99 19.82 10.49
CA ARG A 306 21.03 20.70 11.19
C ARG A 306 19.58 20.45 10.74
N MET A 307 19.36 20.13 9.47
CA MET A 307 18.05 19.74 8.94
C MET A 307 17.65 18.34 9.42
N GLU A 308 18.58 17.40 9.53
CA GLU A 308 18.33 16.06 10.09
C GLU A 308 18.04 16.12 11.61
N GLU A 309 18.84 16.84 12.40
CA GLU A 309 18.59 17.05 13.85
C GLU A 309 17.18 17.64 14.11
N ALA A 310 16.71 18.53 13.23
CA ALA A 310 15.38 19.12 13.33
C ALA A 310 14.26 18.17 12.87
N LEU A 311 14.49 17.37 11.82
CA LEU A 311 13.56 16.34 11.37
C LEU A 311 13.37 15.27 12.46
N ASP A 312 14.43 14.80 13.10
CA ASP A 312 14.35 13.85 14.22
C ASP A 312 13.66 14.45 15.44
N ALA A 313 13.89 15.73 15.74
CA ALA A 313 13.20 16.44 16.82
C ALA A 313 11.70 16.66 16.55
N ALA A 314 11.30 16.85 15.29
CA ALA A 314 9.89 16.94 14.88
C ALA A 314 9.19 15.57 14.80
N ALA A 315 9.97 14.52 14.50
CA ALA A 315 9.50 13.14 14.44
C ALA A 315 9.32 12.51 15.83
N ASP A 316 10.08 12.90 16.85
CA ASP A 316 9.98 12.32 18.20
C ASP A 316 8.54 12.43 18.77
N PRO A 317 7.85 11.31 19.07
CA PRO A 317 6.49 11.35 19.61
C PRO A 317 6.42 11.79 21.08
N GLY A 318 7.56 11.86 21.79
CA GLY A 318 7.62 12.15 23.21
C GLY A 318 7.56 10.89 24.08
N GLU A 319 6.85 10.95 25.21
CA GLU A 319 6.70 9.82 26.14
C GLU A 319 5.46 8.99 25.76
N VAL A 320 5.61 7.66 25.64
CA VAL A 320 4.52 6.76 25.25
C VAL A 320 3.95 6.06 26.49
N GLU A 321 2.72 6.40 26.86
CA GLU A 321 2.01 5.78 27.99
C GLU A 321 1.14 4.60 27.50
N PRO A 322 1.17 3.42 28.16
CA PRO A 322 0.25 2.31 27.89
C PRO A 322 -1.22 2.74 27.98
N LEU A 323 -2.11 2.10 27.20
CA LEU A 323 -3.54 2.43 27.23
C LEU A 323 -4.22 2.05 28.56
N ALA A 324 -3.70 1.05 29.28
CA ALA A 324 -4.15 0.61 30.60
C ALA A 324 -2.95 0.10 31.43
N GLU A 325 -3.15 -0.19 32.73
CA GLU A 325 -2.08 -0.72 33.61
C GLU A 325 -1.71 -2.17 33.24
N ASP A 326 -0.62 -2.34 32.48
CA ASP A 326 -0.04 -3.64 32.11
C ASP A 326 1.51 -3.58 32.14
N GLU A 327 2.16 -4.48 32.88
CA GLU A 327 3.62 -4.48 33.05
C GLU A 327 4.39 -4.93 31.79
N ALA A 328 3.81 -5.79 30.95
CA ALA A 328 4.44 -6.27 29.71
C ALA A 328 4.41 -5.17 28.64
N VAL A 329 3.27 -4.48 28.49
CA VAL A 329 3.17 -3.33 27.57
C VAL A 329 3.97 -2.13 28.08
N ALA A 330 4.05 -1.92 29.40
CA ALA A 330 4.92 -0.89 29.99
C ALA A 330 6.42 -1.14 29.73
N ALA A 331 6.85 -2.39 29.52
CA ALA A 331 8.23 -2.74 29.22
C ALA A 331 8.66 -2.37 27.78
N VAL A 332 7.72 -2.19 26.85
CA VAL A 332 7.98 -1.91 25.42
C VAL A 332 7.67 -0.46 25.00
N THR A 333 7.47 0.46 25.94
CA THR A 333 7.14 1.87 25.66
C THR A 333 8.30 2.64 25.01
N ASP A 334 9.54 2.40 25.41
CA ASP A 334 10.74 2.99 24.78
C ASP A 334 10.89 2.50 23.32
N ALA A 335 10.63 1.21 23.05
CA ALA A 335 10.62 0.66 21.69
C ALA A 335 9.43 1.20 20.87
N SER A 336 8.26 1.35 21.48
CA SER A 336 7.10 2.02 20.88
C SER A 336 7.38 3.47 20.53
N ARG A 337 8.18 4.19 21.33
CA ARG A 337 8.63 5.55 21.02
C ARG A 337 9.57 5.59 19.82
N GLU A 338 10.48 4.61 19.71
CA GLU A 338 11.42 4.50 18.60
C GLU A 338 10.68 4.19 17.29
N ALA A 339 9.85 3.15 17.26
CA ALA A 339 8.96 2.84 16.14
C ALA A 339 8.04 4.02 15.78
N GLY A 340 7.50 4.71 16.79
CA GLY A 340 6.68 5.90 16.61
C GLY A 340 7.43 7.07 15.97
N ARG A 341 8.73 7.26 16.30
CA ARG A 341 9.60 8.23 15.62
C ARG A 341 9.85 7.83 14.17
N THR A 342 10.14 6.55 13.90
CA THR A 342 10.35 6.04 12.53
C THR A 342 9.12 6.27 11.64
N ILE A 343 7.92 5.96 12.17
CA ILE A 343 6.63 6.21 11.50
C ILE A 343 6.42 7.73 11.25
N ARG A 344 6.63 8.57 12.25
CA ARG A 344 6.47 10.04 12.10
C ARG A 344 7.49 10.66 11.15
N ARG A 345 8.74 10.17 11.15
CA ARG A 345 9.79 10.59 10.21
C ARG A 345 9.42 10.21 8.77
N ALA A 346 8.88 9.02 8.53
CA ALA A 346 8.39 8.64 7.20
C ALA A 346 7.31 9.60 6.66
N VAL A 347 6.31 9.98 7.48
CA VAL A 347 5.29 10.98 7.08
C VAL A 347 5.93 12.33 6.70
N LYS A 348 6.85 12.85 7.52
CA LYS A 348 7.58 14.12 7.28
C LYS A 348 8.53 14.06 6.08
N GLU A 349 9.05 12.89 5.76
CA GLU A 349 9.90 12.67 4.59
C GLU A 349 9.12 12.52 3.27
N SER A 350 7.79 12.55 3.26
CA SER A 350 6.97 12.10 2.11
C SER A 350 7.32 10.67 1.67
N ARG A 351 7.58 9.79 2.63
CA ARG A 351 7.85 8.37 2.39
C ARG A 351 6.57 7.56 2.64
N PRO A 352 6.08 6.75 1.69
CA PRO A 352 4.91 5.92 1.91
C PRO A 352 5.12 4.91 3.04
N ILE A 353 4.03 4.57 3.73
CA ILE A 353 4.02 3.60 4.82
C ILE A 353 3.10 2.45 4.40
N VAL A 354 3.63 1.22 4.42
CA VAL A 354 2.89 -0.01 4.10
C VAL A 354 2.75 -0.84 5.38
N VAL A 355 1.53 -0.94 5.91
CA VAL A 355 1.25 -1.74 7.10
C VAL A 355 0.83 -3.14 6.68
N ARG A 356 1.70 -4.13 6.91
CA ARG A 356 1.44 -5.55 6.71
C ARG A 356 0.90 -6.16 8.00
N HIS A 357 -0.20 -6.92 7.95
CA HIS A 357 -0.78 -7.55 9.15
C HIS A 357 -1.46 -8.87 8.82
N SER A 358 -1.65 -9.76 9.81
CA SER A 358 -2.39 -11.01 9.58
C SER A 358 -3.86 -10.78 9.23
N ALA A 359 -4.44 -11.64 8.39
CA ALA A 359 -5.85 -11.60 7.97
C ALA A 359 -6.82 -12.18 9.03
N ASP A 360 -6.62 -11.79 10.29
CA ASP A 360 -7.46 -12.15 11.43
C ASP A 360 -7.85 -10.91 12.25
N THR A 361 -8.68 -11.06 13.29
CA THR A 361 -9.14 -9.92 14.10
C THR A 361 -8.00 -9.15 14.77
N ASP A 362 -6.94 -9.82 15.24
CA ASP A 362 -5.84 -9.15 15.93
C ASP A 362 -5.01 -8.32 14.94
N GLY A 363 -4.64 -8.92 13.79
CA GLY A 363 -3.94 -8.22 12.72
C GLY A 363 -4.74 -7.04 12.15
N TYR A 364 -6.04 -7.22 11.86
CA TYR A 364 -6.89 -6.13 11.36
C TYR A 364 -7.05 -5.00 12.39
N VAL A 365 -7.19 -5.30 13.69
CA VAL A 365 -7.24 -4.28 14.76
C VAL A 365 -5.89 -3.57 14.90
N ALA A 366 -4.78 -4.30 14.86
CA ALA A 366 -3.43 -3.74 14.95
C ALA A 366 -3.13 -2.79 13.79
N GLY A 367 -3.44 -3.20 12.56
CA GLY A 367 -3.29 -2.38 11.37
C GLY A 367 -4.21 -1.15 11.38
N ALA A 368 -5.48 -1.31 11.78
CA ALA A 368 -6.43 -0.20 11.89
C ALA A 368 -6.06 0.81 12.99
N ALA A 369 -5.42 0.37 14.08
CA ALA A 369 -4.91 1.28 15.11
C ALA A 369 -3.79 2.18 14.59
N ILE A 370 -2.81 1.59 13.90
CA ILE A 370 -1.70 2.34 13.26
C ILE A 370 -2.26 3.30 12.21
N GLU A 371 -3.20 2.84 11.37
CA GLU A 371 -3.90 3.66 10.39
C GLU A 371 -4.62 4.86 11.03
N ARG A 372 -5.36 4.64 12.13
CA ARG A 372 -6.07 5.70 12.87
C ARG A 372 -5.14 6.81 13.34
N ALA A 373 -3.93 6.46 13.79
CA ALA A 373 -2.93 7.42 14.25
C ALA A 373 -2.20 8.14 13.09
N VAL A 374 -1.86 7.43 12.02
CA VAL A 374 -1.03 7.95 10.92
C VAL A 374 -1.81 8.82 9.93
N LEU A 375 -3.05 8.44 9.56
CA LEU A 375 -3.79 9.18 8.54
C LEU A 375 -4.09 10.66 8.87
N PRO A 376 -4.33 11.07 10.13
CA PRO A 376 -4.39 12.50 10.48
C PRO A 376 -3.09 13.24 10.19
N LEU A 377 -1.93 12.65 10.51
CA LEU A 377 -0.60 13.26 10.29
C LEU A 377 -0.30 13.40 8.78
N VAL A 378 -0.67 12.39 7.98
CA VAL A 378 -0.55 12.45 6.50
C VAL A 378 -1.40 13.58 5.92
N ARG A 379 -2.62 13.81 6.44
CA ARG A 379 -3.51 14.89 6.00
C ARG A 379 -3.08 16.29 6.47
N GLU A 380 -2.35 16.38 7.58
CA GLU A 380 -1.77 17.64 8.08
C GLU A 380 -0.54 18.04 7.24
N GLU A 381 0.34 17.09 6.94
CA GLU A 381 1.57 17.34 6.19
C GLU A 381 1.34 17.56 4.68
N HIS A 382 0.45 16.76 4.07
CA HIS A 382 0.32 16.68 2.61
C HIS A 382 -1.02 17.25 2.13
N ALA A 383 -1.00 18.47 1.60
CA ALA A 383 -2.20 19.24 1.23
C ALA A 383 -3.03 18.70 0.03
N GLY A 384 -2.72 17.51 -0.50
CA GLY A 384 -3.49 16.85 -1.55
C GLY A 384 -4.62 16.00 -0.96
N SER A 385 -5.83 16.07 -1.53
CA SER A 385 -6.98 15.26 -1.07
C SER A 385 -6.69 13.76 -1.07
N ASP A 386 -5.85 13.33 -2.00
CA ASP A 386 -5.62 11.92 -2.32
C ASP A 386 -4.33 11.39 -1.67
N ALA A 387 -3.62 12.24 -0.92
CA ALA A 387 -2.34 11.91 -0.26
C ALA A 387 -2.44 10.73 0.72
N VAL A 388 -3.64 10.49 1.28
CA VAL A 388 -3.98 9.32 2.10
C VAL A 388 -3.80 7.99 1.35
N TYR A 389 -4.02 7.96 0.03
CA TYR A 389 -3.89 6.75 -0.79
C TYR A 389 -2.46 6.53 -1.31
N HIS A 390 -1.65 7.59 -1.39
CA HIS A 390 -0.24 7.53 -1.79
C HIS A 390 0.68 7.20 -0.60
N TYR A 391 0.50 7.87 0.54
CA TYR A 391 1.44 7.75 1.67
C TYR A 391 1.06 6.71 2.73
N PHE A 392 -0.12 6.10 2.66
CA PHE A 392 -0.51 5.04 3.60
C PHE A 392 -1.35 3.94 2.96
N ASP A 393 -0.76 2.75 2.92
CA ASP A 393 -1.42 1.52 2.47
C ASP A 393 -1.43 0.47 3.57
N ARG A 394 -2.50 -0.31 3.65
CA ARG A 394 -2.64 -1.41 4.61
C ARG A 394 -2.91 -2.68 3.82
N ARG A 395 -2.12 -3.72 4.06
CA ARG A 395 -2.09 -4.94 3.25
C ARG A 395 -2.16 -6.16 4.18
N PRO A 396 -3.27 -6.91 4.19
CA PRO A 396 -3.33 -8.14 4.97
C PRO A 396 -2.35 -9.22 4.45
N LEU A 397 -2.19 -10.30 5.22
CA LEU A 397 -1.35 -11.47 4.99
C LEU A 397 -2.14 -12.74 5.32
N GLU A 398 -1.95 -13.83 4.57
CA GLU A 398 -2.57 -15.11 4.88
C GLU A 398 -1.78 -15.83 5.99
N GLY A 399 -2.11 -15.49 7.25
CA GLY A 399 -1.37 -15.91 8.44
C GLY A 399 -0.41 -14.81 8.94
N THR A 400 0.59 -15.19 9.72
CA THR A 400 1.57 -14.28 10.35
C THR A 400 2.94 -14.29 9.66
N VAL A 401 3.17 -15.20 8.71
CA VAL A 401 4.44 -15.31 7.97
C VAL A 401 4.44 -14.33 6.78
N TYR A 402 5.56 -13.63 6.58
CA TYR A 402 5.80 -12.79 5.40
C TYR A 402 6.80 -13.48 4.47
N ASP A 403 6.30 -14.14 3.42
CA ASP A 403 7.12 -14.98 2.55
C ASP A 403 7.61 -14.28 1.26
N LEU A 404 8.25 -15.06 0.38
CA LEU A 404 8.82 -14.57 -0.87
C LEU A 404 7.79 -14.17 -1.91
N ASP A 405 6.58 -14.73 -1.91
CA ASP A 405 5.52 -14.34 -2.85
C ASP A 405 4.94 -12.99 -2.40
N ASP A 406 4.69 -12.82 -1.11
CA ASP A 406 4.27 -11.53 -0.54
C ASP A 406 5.33 -10.42 -0.72
N ALA A 407 6.60 -10.73 -0.46
CA ALA A 407 7.71 -9.79 -0.67
C ALA A 407 7.93 -9.48 -2.15
N THR A 408 7.79 -10.44 -3.06
CA THR A 408 7.90 -10.20 -4.51
C THR A 408 6.77 -9.29 -5.01
N ASN A 409 5.55 -9.45 -4.49
CA ASN A 409 4.43 -8.57 -4.80
C ASN A 409 4.67 -7.13 -4.31
N ASP A 410 5.10 -6.97 -3.05
CA ASP A 410 5.41 -5.65 -2.48
C ASP A 410 6.56 -4.94 -3.21
N VAL A 411 7.64 -5.66 -3.50
CA VAL A 411 8.79 -5.14 -4.29
C VAL A 411 8.34 -4.72 -5.68
N THR A 412 7.56 -5.55 -6.38
CA THR A 412 7.05 -5.24 -7.72
C THR A 412 6.19 -3.98 -7.71
N ARG A 413 5.34 -3.82 -6.68
CA ARG A 413 4.49 -2.65 -6.52
C ARG A 413 5.30 -1.39 -6.21
N MET A 414 6.12 -1.39 -5.15
CA MET A 414 6.88 -0.20 -4.74
C MET A 414 7.91 0.28 -5.79
N LEU A 415 8.48 -0.63 -6.59
CA LEU A 415 9.37 -0.27 -7.70
C LEU A 415 8.58 0.37 -8.86
N GLY A 416 7.39 -0.15 -9.16
CA GLY A 416 6.50 0.44 -10.16
C GLY A 416 5.94 1.79 -9.73
N ASP A 417 5.60 1.95 -8.46
CA ASP A 417 5.06 3.21 -7.92
C ASP A 417 6.16 4.28 -7.87
N ARG A 418 7.41 3.92 -7.51
CA ARG A 418 8.59 4.78 -7.67
C ARG A 418 8.84 5.20 -9.13
N GLU A 419 8.66 4.31 -10.11
CA GLU A 419 8.87 4.64 -11.54
C GLU A 419 7.75 5.52 -12.12
N ARG A 420 6.51 5.38 -11.62
CA ARG A 420 5.32 6.08 -12.15
C ARG A 420 5.04 7.42 -11.47
N HIS A 421 5.35 7.52 -10.18
CA HIS A 421 4.91 8.60 -9.29
C HIS A 421 6.08 9.29 -8.57
N ASP A 422 7.33 8.90 -8.86
CA ASP A 422 8.55 9.38 -8.20
C ASP A 422 8.56 9.14 -6.66
N GLU A 423 7.76 8.18 -6.19
CA GLU A 423 7.59 7.85 -4.77
C GLU A 423 8.86 7.22 -4.15
N LYS A 424 9.13 7.56 -2.88
CA LYS A 424 10.22 6.95 -2.12
C LYS A 424 9.94 5.48 -1.84
N ILE A 425 11.01 4.69 -1.67
CA ILE A 425 10.87 3.31 -1.17
C ILE A 425 10.22 3.36 0.23
N PRO A 426 9.13 2.59 0.46
CA PRO A 426 8.31 2.72 1.66
C PRO A 426 8.99 2.25 2.95
N LEU A 427 8.43 2.69 4.06
CA LEU A 427 8.57 2.05 5.37
C LEU A 427 7.54 0.92 5.47
N PHE A 428 7.98 -0.31 5.73
CA PHE A 428 7.10 -1.42 6.07
C PHE A 428 6.91 -1.53 7.58
N VAL A 429 5.67 -1.69 8.02
CA VAL A 429 5.33 -1.94 9.42
C VAL A 429 4.54 -3.25 9.50
N PHE A 430 5.14 -4.27 10.07
CA PHE A 430 4.52 -5.57 10.28
C PHE A 430 3.82 -5.59 11.64
N ALA A 431 2.52 -5.85 11.67
CA ALA A 431 1.68 -5.82 12.87
C ALA A 431 1.03 -7.20 13.09
N GLY A 432 1.48 -7.92 14.12
CA GLY A 432 1.09 -9.32 14.36
C GLY A 432 1.66 -10.33 13.34
N ALA A 433 2.62 -9.91 12.53
CA ALA A 433 3.21 -10.70 11.44
C ALA A 433 4.72 -10.43 11.31
N GLY A 434 5.42 -11.23 10.51
CA GLY A 434 6.84 -11.07 10.20
C GLY A 434 7.81 -11.43 11.33
N GLY A 435 7.33 -11.61 12.57
CA GLY A 435 8.16 -11.80 13.76
C GLY A 435 8.87 -13.17 13.91
N THR A 436 8.72 -14.07 12.96
CA THR A 436 9.29 -15.43 13.00
C THR A 436 10.37 -15.63 11.95
N ARG A 437 11.33 -16.54 12.18
CA ARG A 437 12.40 -16.85 11.20
C ARG A 437 11.86 -17.34 9.85
N ASP A 438 10.63 -17.85 9.84
CA ASP A 438 9.89 -18.30 8.66
C ASP A 438 9.66 -17.14 7.65
N SER A 439 9.80 -15.89 8.11
CA SER A 439 9.66 -14.66 7.30
C SER A 439 10.99 -14.06 6.80
N LEU A 440 12.14 -14.68 7.11
CA LEU A 440 13.46 -14.09 6.83
C LEU A 440 13.68 -13.81 5.34
N ASP A 441 13.39 -14.77 4.46
CA ASP A 441 13.62 -14.62 3.02
C ASP A 441 12.85 -13.41 2.42
N GLY A 442 11.64 -13.15 2.91
CA GLY A 442 10.83 -11.99 2.50
C GLY A 442 11.35 -10.66 3.05
N LEU A 443 11.76 -10.64 4.33
CA LEU A 443 12.34 -9.46 4.98
C LEU A 443 13.73 -9.11 4.43
N GLU A 444 14.58 -10.10 4.11
CA GLU A 444 15.86 -9.91 3.43
C GLU A 444 15.66 -9.32 2.03
N LEU A 445 14.65 -9.78 1.28
CA LEU A 445 14.34 -9.26 -0.05
C LEU A 445 13.96 -7.77 -0.01
N LEU A 446 13.18 -7.32 0.98
CA LEU A 446 12.92 -5.89 1.21
C LEU A 446 14.22 -5.11 1.53
N GLY A 447 15.10 -5.69 2.36
CA GLY A 447 16.39 -5.11 2.71
C GLY A 447 17.32 -4.91 1.51
N VAL A 448 17.31 -5.81 0.52
CA VAL A 448 18.08 -5.68 -0.73
C VAL A 448 17.70 -4.43 -1.53
N TYR A 449 16.45 -3.96 -1.41
CA TYR A 449 15.97 -2.73 -2.06
C TYR A 449 16.04 -1.47 -1.18
N GLY A 450 16.49 -1.59 0.07
CA GLY A 450 16.61 -0.48 1.00
C GLY A 450 15.25 0.04 1.52
N ALA A 451 14.27 -0.85 1.69
CA ALA A 451 13.02 -0.52 2.37
C ALA A 451 13.17 -0.78 3.88
N ASP A 452 12.84 0.19 4.73
CA ASP A 452 12.96 0.04 6.19
C ASP A 452 11.82 -0.83 6.74
N ARG A 453 12.08 -1.58 7.82
CA ARG A 453 11.17 -2.58 8.43
C ARG A 453 11.00 -2.30 9.93
N VAL A 454 9.75 -2.23 10.39
CA VAL A 454 9.38 -2.23 11.81
C VAL A 454 8.49 -3.44 12.09
N VAL A 455 8.75 -4.18 13.16
CA VAL A 455 7.90 -5.31 13.60
C VAL A 455 7.22 -4.94 14.93
N VAL A 456 5.91 -5.14 15.02
CA VAL A 456 5.05 -4.78 16.16
C VAL A 456 4.21 -6.00 16.51
N ASP A 457 4.35 -6.51 17.73
CA ASP A 457 3.89 -7.85 18.08
C ASP A 457 3.50 -7.97 19.56
N GLY A 458 2.49 -8.80 19.84
CA GLY A 458 2.10 -9.19 21.20
C GLY A 458 2.86 -10.42 21.72
N THR A 459 3.70 -11.03 20.88
CA THR A 459 4.54 -12.18 21.20
C THR A 459 6.01 -11.86 20.96
N PRO A 460 6.95 -12.61 21.57
CA PRO A 460 8.37 -12.47 21.26
C PRO A 460 8.65 -12.61 19.75
N VAL A 461 9.61 -11.81 19.28
CA VAL A 461 10.16 -11.86 17.93
C VAL A 461 11.49 -12.62 17.98
N GLU A 462 11.76 -13.43 16.96
CA GLU A 462 12.98 -14.25 16.92
C GLU A 462 14.23 -13.38 16.68
N SER A 463 15.34 -13.75 17.33
CA SER A 463 16.59 -12.97 17.29
C SER A 463 17.07 -12.66 15.87
N GLU A 464 16.96 -13.65 14.98
CA GLU A 464 17.33 -13.55 13.57
C GLU A 464 16.48 -12.51 12.80
N VAL A 465 15.24 -12.26 13.23
CA VAL A 465 14.38 -11.19 12.69
C VAL A 465 14.74 -9.85 13.33
N SER A 466 14.95 -9.79 14.65
CA SER A 466 15.34 -8.55 15.33
C SER A 466 16.73 -8.04 14.95
N ASP A 467 17.66 -8.91 14.54
CA ASP A 467 18.96 -8.53 13.95
C ASP A 467 18.83 -8.02 12.49
N LEU A 468 17.67 -8.22 11.84
CA LEU A 468 17.40 -7.88 10.43
C LEU A 468 16.50 -6.65 10.25
N VAL A 469 15.72 -6.22 11.24
CA VAL A 469 14.76 -5.11 11.11
C VAL A 469 15.19 -3.86 11.90
N GLU A 470 14.84 -2.68 11.39
CA GLU A 470 15.24 -1.39 11.94
C GLU A 470 14.61 -1.07 13.31
N THR A 471 13.46 -1.66 13.65
CA THR A 471 12.88 -1.61 15.01
C THR A 471 12.00 -2.81 15.32
N THR A 472 12.09 -3.36 16.54
CA THR A 472 11.18 -4.39 17.07
C THR A 472 10.44 -3.86 18.29
N VAL A 473 9.11 -3.99 18.31
CA VAL A 473 8.23 -3.69 19.46
C VAL A 473 7.47 -4.97 19.82
N ALA A 474 8.04 -5.79 20.69
CA ALA A 474 7.55 -7.14 21.01
C ALA A 474 7.55 -7.39 22.53
N THR A 475 6.47 -7.95 23.06
CA THR A 475 6.34 -8.23 24.51
C THR A 475 6.81 -9.64 24.90
N GLU A 476 7.60 -9.72 25.97
CA GLU A 476 8.12 -11.00 26.53
C GLU A 476 7.01 -11.89 27.08
N GLU A 477 6.00 -11.31 27.73
CA GLU A 477 4.75 -12.00 28.07
C GLU A 477 3.71 -11.80 26.97
N THR A 478 3.02 -12.88 26.60
CA THR A 478 2.01 -12.85 25.53
C THR A 478 0.89 -11.86 25.80
N ARG A 479 0.69 -10.98 24.82
CA ARG A 479 -0.49 -10.12 24.61
C ARG A 479 -0.93 -10.28 23.15
N THR A 480 -2.00 -9.59 22.76
CA THR A 480 -2.40 -9.48 21.35
C THR A 480 -1.62 -8.37 20.65
N ALA A 481 -1.34 -8.53 19.36
CA ALA A 481 -0.61 -7.54 18.57
C ALA A 481 -1.36 -6.20 18.51
N GLY A 482 -2.69 -6.21 18.46
CA GLY A 482 -3.55 -5.04 18.54
C GLY A 482 -3.47 -4.31 19.88
N THR A 483 -3.15 -4.99 20.99
CA THR A 483 -2.87 -4.31 22.27
C THR A 483 -1.61 -3.45 22.19
N VAL A 484 -0.54 -4.01 21.61
CA VAL A 484 0.76 -3.34 21.46
C VAL A 484 0.67 -2.25 20.39
N ALA A 485 0.08 -2.54 19.23
CA ALA A 485 -0.13 -1.60 18.15
C ALA A 485 -1.06 -0.43 18.51
N ALA A 486 -2.10 -0.64 19.34
CA ALA A 486 -2.93 0.46 19.85
C ALA A 486 -2.16 1.37 20.83
N THR A 487 -1.23 0.81 21.62
CA THR A 487 -0.32 1.61 22.47
C THR A 487 0.69 2.39 21.63
N LEU A 488 1.29 1.76 20.61
CA LEU A 488 2.15 2.43 19.63
C LEU A 488 1.42 3.56 18.90
N ALA A 489 0.19 3.32 18.44
CA ALA A 489 -0.65 4.29 17.75
C ALA A 489 -0.95 5.52 18.62
N ALA A 490 -1.30 5.31 19.91
CA ALA A 490 -1.46 6.40 20.88
C ALA A 490 -0.17 7.19 21.15
N GLY A 491 1.00 6.59 20.93
CA GLY A 491 2.30 7.27 20.91
C GLY A 491 2.55 8.06 19.62
N VAL A 492 2.34 7.43 18.45
CA VAL A 492 2.46 8.07 17.12
C VAL A 492 1.62 9.34 17.03
N ASN A 493 0.40 9.29 17.55
CA ASN A 493 -0.52 10.42 17.55
C ASN A 493 -1.40 10.44 18.83
N PRO A 494 -1.01 11.24 19.85
CA PRO A 494 -1.77 11.35 21.09
C PRO A 494 -3.21 11.85 20.93
N ASP A 495 -3.53 12.60 19.87
CA ASP A 495 -4.88 13.17 19.65
C ASP A 495 -5.94 12.10 19.33
N VAL A 496 -5.54 10.88 18.93
CA VAL A 496 -6.47 9.75 18.72
C VAL A 496 -6.52 8.77 19.89
N ARG A 497 -5.84 9.03 21.01
CA ARG A 497 -5.74 8.10 22.15
C ARG A 497 -7.11 7.64 22.69
N ASP A 498 -8.08 8.55 22.76
CA ASP A 498 -9.44 8.26 23.21
C ASP A 498 -10.21 7.31 22.26
N ASP A 499 -9.85 7.27 20.96
CA ASP A 499 -10.43 6.35 19.97
C ASP A 499 -9.88 4.92 20.06
N LEU A 500 -8.80 4.68 20.82
CA LEU A 500 -8.04 3.42 20.82
C LEU A 500 -8.30 2.54 22.05
N GLY A 501 -8.96 3.07 23.09
CA GLY A 501 -9.07 2.43 24.41
C GLY A 501 -9.82 1.10 24.44
N HIS A 502 -10.78 0.87 23.53
CA HIS A 502 -11.53 -0.39 23.41
C HIS A 502 -10.85 -1.45 22.53
N LEU A 503 -9.90 -1.05 21.67
CA LEU A 503 -9.30 -1.95 20.68
C LEU A 503 -8.68 -3.22 21.30
N PRO A 504 -7.94 -3.17 22.43
CA PRO A 504 -7.45 -4.39 23.08
C PRO A 504 -8.57 -5.39 23.37
N ALA A 505 -9.72 -4.97 23.93
CA ALA A 505 -10.83 -5.85 24.27
C ALA A 505 -11.51 -6.53 23.06
N VAL A 506 -11.34 -5.98 21.86
CA VAL A 506 -11.80 -6.59 20.60
C VAL A 506 -10.90 -7.75 20.15
N THR A 507 -9.64 -7.79 20.58
CA THR A 507 -8.67 -8.81 20.13
C THR A 507 -8.65 -10.09 20.95
N TYR A 508 -8.81 -10.01 22.28
CA TYR A 508 -8.84 -11.19 23.14
C TYR A 508 -10.09 -12.04 22.90
N TRP A 509 -9.90 -13.31 22.54
CA TRP A 509 -10.96 -14.32 22.54
C TRP A 509 -11.23 -14.90 23.94
N ASP A 510 -10.15 -15.04 24.71
CA ASP A 510 -10.07 -15.65 26.03
C ASP A 510 -9.17 -14.79 26.92
N ASP A 511 -9.27 -14.93 28.25
CA ASP A 511 -8.39 -14.34 29.27
C ASP A 511 -8.08 -12.82 29.15
N LEU A 512 -9.04 -12.03 28.65
CA LEU A 512 -9.00 -10.56 28.59
C LEU A 512 -8.59 -9.93 29.94
N PRO A 513 -7.46 -9.20 30.03
CA PRO A 513 -7.06 -8.55 31.27
C PRO A 513 -8.05 -7.48 31.75
N GLU A 514 -8.33 -7.47 33.06
CA GLU A 514 -9.33 -6.59 33.71
C GLU A 514 -9.12 -5.10 33.36
N ALA A 515 -7.86 -4.65 33.28
CA ALA A 515 -7.51 -3.27 32.93
C ALA A 515 -7.94 -2.87 31.49
N TYR A 516 -7.95 -3.81 30.54
CA TYR A 516 -8.44 -3.55 29.17
C TYR A 516 -9.95 -3.66 29.05
N ALA A 517 -10.61 -4.46 29.91
CA ALA A 517 -12.06 -4.44 30.04
C ALA A 517 -12.55 -3.09 30.63
N GLU A 518 -11.90 -2.58 31.67
CA GLU A 518 -12.20 -1.25 32.22
C GLU A 518 -11.94 -0.11 31.20
N ALA A 519 -10.87 -0.21 30.40
CA ALA A 519 -10.59 0.74 29.32
C ALA A 519 -11.66 0.73 28.22
N ALA A 520 -12.15 -0.45 27.83
CA ALA A 520 -13.24 -0.59 26.86
C ALA A 520 -14.57 -0.03 27.42
N GLU A 521 -14.94 -0.33 28.68
CA GLU A 521 -16.11 0.27 29.31
C GLU A 521 -16.01 1.81 29.39
N ALA A 522 -14.82 2.35 29.65
CA ALA A 522 -14.58 3.79 29.67
C ALA A 522 -14.73 4.44 28.27
N ALA A 523 -14.35 3.73 27.20
CA ALA A 523 -14.61 4.10 25.81
C ALA A 523 -16.07 3.85 25.36
N GLY A 524 -16.91 3.27 26.23
CA GLY A 524 -18.33 2.99 25.95
C GLY A 524 -18.62 1.66 25.25
N VAL A 525 -17.64 0.76 25.17
CA VAL A 525 -17.75 -0.57 24.55
C VAL A 525 -17.78 -1.63 25.65
N ASP A 526 -18.96 -2.20 25.92
CA ASP A 526 -19.11 -3.30 26.88
C ASP A 526 -18.62 -4.66 26.31
N GLU A 527 -18.51 -5.68 27.16
CA GLU A 527 -18.09 -7.04 26.83
C GLU A 527 -18.87 -7.65 25.64
N GLU A 528 -20.18 -7.36 25.55
CA GLU A 528 -21.02 -7.87 24.47
C GLU A 528 -20.79 -7.08 23.17
N ALA A 529 -20.52 -5.78 23.24
CA ALA A 529 -20.13 -4.95 22.10
C ALA A 529 -18.73 -5.35 21.57
N ALA A 530 -17.73 -5.49 22.44
CA ALA A 530 -16.39 -5.96 22.09
C ALA A 530 -16.44 -7.35 21.43
N THR A 531 -17.26 -8.25 21.96
CA THR A 531 -17.49 -9.58 21.36
C THR A 531 -18.14 -9.49 19.98
N ARG A 532 -19.20 -8.68 19.79
CA ARG A 532 -19.80 -8.47 18.45
C ARG A 532 -18.78 -7.90 17.45
N LEU A 533 -17.90 -6.99 17.88
CA LEU A 533 -16.83 -6.45 17.03
C LEU A 533 -15.82 -7.53 16.66
N ARG A 534 -15.36 -8.33 17.63
CA ARG A 534 -14.40 -9.43 17.43
C ARG A 534 -14.89 -10.43 16.39
N GLU A 535 -16.15 -10.86 16.53
CA GLU A 535 -16.84 -11.77 15.62
C GLU A 535 -17.13 -11.15 14.25
N ALA A 536 -17.46 -9.86 14.20
CA ALA A 536 -17.70 -9.17 12.94
C ALA A 536 -16.42 -9.08 12.11
N ILE A 537 -15.32 -8.61 12.72
CA ILE A 537 -14.02 -8.48 12.06
C ILE A 537 -13.50 -9.85 11.64
N ALA A 538 -13.66 -10.90 12.45
CA ALA A 538 -13.26 -12.27 12.07
C ALA A 538 -14.00 -12.80 10.82
N LEU A 539 -15.25 -12.40 10.59
CA LEU A 539 -16.00 -12.79 9.39
C LEU A 539 -15.61 -11.96 8.17
N GLU A 540 -15.44 -10.64 8.32
CA GLU A 540 -15.04 -9.75 7.22
C GLU A 540 -13.57 -9.96 6.82
N ALA A 541 -12.68 -10.27 7.77
CA ALA A 541 -11.28 -10.63 7.51
C ALA A 541 -11.18 -11.83 6.57
N TYR A 542 -11.99 -12.87 6.80
CA TYR A 542 -12.03 -14.08 5.98
C TYR A 542 -12.45 -13.82 4.52
N TYR A 543 -13.49 -13.02 4.29
CA TYR A 543 -13.98 -12.79 2.93
C TYR A 543 -13.12 -11.76 2.20
N GLN A 544 -12.50 -12.18 1.09
CA GLN A 544 -11.46 -11.39 0.38
C GLN A 544 -10.27 -11.10 1.31
N SER A 545 -9.60 -12.16 1.80
CA SER A 545 -8.45 -12.12 2.71
C SER A 545 -7.36 -11.10 2.33
N TYR A 546 -7.19 -10.84 1.03
CA TYR A 546 -6.21 -9.93 0.45
C TYR A 546 -6.62 -8.43 0.43
N GLU A 547 -7.85 -8.06 0.79
CA GLU A 547 -8.36 -6.67 0.76
C GLU A 547 -8.32 -5.98 2.13
N ASP A 548 -7.91 -4.71 2.17
CA ASP A 548 -7.77 -3.93 3.42
C ASP A 548 -9.11 -3.60 4.09
N LYS A 549 -10.20 -3.57 3.29
CA LYS A 549 -11.59 -3.25 3.67
C LYS A 549 -11.72 -1.95 4.48
N ARG A 550 -10.86 -0.96 4.20
CA ARG A 550 -10.66 0.29 4.96
C ARG A 550 -11.92 0.84 5.63
N GLU A 551 -12.87 1.29 4.80
CA GLU A 551 -14.10 1.93 5.26
C GLU A 551 -14.95 1.02 6.15
N LEU A 552 -15.02 -0.29 5.84
CA LEU A 552 -15.81 -1.27 6.59
C LEU A 552 -15.20 -1.57 7.97
N ILE A 553 -13.87 -1.65 8.06
CA ILE A 553 -13.14 -1.86 9.32
C ILE A 553 -13.23 -0.59 10.19
N ILE A 554 -13.20 0.60 9.58
CA ILE A 554 -13.41 1.89 10.27
C ILE A 554 -14.87 2.03 10.76
N ASP A 555 -15.85 1.63 9.95
CA ASP A 555 -17.28 1.62 10.31
C ASP A 555 -17.58 0.72 11.52
N LEU A 556 -16.90 -0.44 11.59
CA LEU A 556 -16.98 -1.36 12.71
C LEU A 556 -16.29 -0.80 13.96
N LEU A 557 -15.01 -0.45 13.86
CA LEU A 557 -14.18 -0.12 15.04
C LEU A 557 -14.41 1.28 15.60
N PHE A 558 -14.62 2.29 14.75
CA PHE A 558 -14.58 3.70 15.16
C PHE A 558 -15.91 4.44 14.98
N GLU A 559 -16.66 4.21 13.89
CA GLU A 559 -17.95 4.89 13.69
C GLU A 559 -19.13 4.18 14.38
N GLN A 560 -18.97 2.88 14.70
CA GLN A 560 -19.93 2.04 15.43
C GLN A 560 -21.36 2.11 14.83
N GLN A 561 -21.46 2.02 13.50
CA GLN A 561 -22.73 2.14 12.78
C GLN A 561 -23.79 1.17 13.33
N HIS A 562 -24.89 1.72 13.86
CA HIS A 562 -25.85 1.00 14.69
C HIS A 562 -26.50 -0.19 13.97
N GLY A 563 -26.06 -1.40 14.34
CA GLY A 563 -26.58 -2.67 13.85
C GLY A 563 -25.67 -3.40 12.85
N LEU A 564 -24.61 -2.78 12.33
CA LEU A 564 -23.66 -3.45 11.42
C LEU A 564 -22.97 -4.63 12.12
N ALA A 565 -22.26 -4.35 13.22
CA ALA A 565 -21.59 -5.39 14.01
C ALA A 565 -22.56 -6.48 14.51
N GLU A 566 -23.80 -6.14 14.87
CA GLU A 566 -24.83 -7.12 15.28
C GLU A 566 -25.26 -8.04 14.11
N GLN A 567 -25.42 -7.49 12.90
CA GLN A 567 -25.78 -8.28 11.72
C GLN A 567 -24.62 -9.19 11.27
N VAL A 568 -23.39 -8.69 11.29
CA VAL A 568 -22.20 -9.46 10.89
C VAL A 568 -21.88 -10.53 11.94
N SER A 569 -21.87 -10.21 13.23
CA SER A 569 -21.64 -11.20 14.30
C SER A 569 -22.72 -12.28 14.35
N THR A 570 -23.98 -11.96 14.00
CA THR A 570 -25.04 -12.96 13.86
C THR A 570 -24.75 -13.95 12.72
N GLN A 571 -24.17 -13.49 11.61
CA GLN A 571 -23.74 -14.36 10.51
C GLN A 571 -22.51 -15.20 10.90
N PHE A 572 -21.53 -14.61 11.59
CA PHE A 572 -20.36 -15.31 12.15
C PHE A 572 -20.82 -16.51 12.99
N ARG A 573 -21.66 -16.25 14.00
CA ARG A 573 -22.17 -17.28 14.92
C ARG A 573 -22.94 -18.37 14.18
N THR A 574 -23.80 -17.99 13.24
CA THR A 574 -24.62 -18.94 12.46
C THR A 574 -23.76 -19.87 11.60
N LYS A 575 -22.68 -19.36 10.99
CA LYS A 575 -21.77 -20.17 10.16
C LYS A 575 -20.84 -21.03 11.02
N LEU A 576 -20.25 -20.44 12.06
CA LEU A 576 -19.39 -21.16 13.02
C LEU A 576 -20.15 -22.30 13.71
N GLU A 577 -21.39 -22.09 14.15
CA GLU A 577 -22.20 -23.14 14.78
C GLU A 577 -22.53 -24.29 13.80
N ALA A 578 -22.79 -24.00 12.53
CA ALA A 578 -23.05 -25.02 11.51
C ALA A 578 -21.82 -25.89 11.18
N GLU A 579 -20.63 -25.29 11.13
CA GLU A 579 -19.39 -26.05 10.90
C GLU A 579 -18.91 -26.75 12.20
N MET A 580 -19.13 -26.15 13.38
CA MET A 580 -18.96 -26.81 14.68
C MET A 580 -19.79 -28.09 14.79
N ASP A 581 -21.07 -28.06 14.43
CA ASP A 581 -21.95 -29.24 14.44
C ASP A 581 -21.41 -30.36 13.53
N THR A 582 -20.73 -30.01 12.45
CA THR A 582 -20.10 -30.96 11.52
C THR A 582 -18.77 -31.50 12.07
N ALA A 583 -17.91 -30.63 12.61
CA ALA A 583 -16.62 -31.00 13.20
C ALA A 583 -16.79 -31.87 14.45
N LEU A 584 -17.62 -31.43 15.41
CA LEU A 584 -17.90 -32.14 16.67
C LEU A 584 -18.50 -33.54 16.45
N ALA A 585 -19.21 -33.75 15.32
CA ALA A 585 -19.76 -35.06 14.96
C ALA A 585 -18.72 -36.05 14.41
N ASN A 586 -17.51 -35.60 14.06
CA ASN A 586 -16.47 -36.39 13.40
C ASN A 586 -15.08 -36.32 14.09
N LEU A 587 -15.00 -35.80 15.33
CA LEU A 587 -13.77 -35.82 16.13
C LEU A 587 -13.34 -37.26 16.47
N GLU A 588 -12.04 -37.55 16.33
CA GLU A 588 -11.38 -38.76 16.82
C GLU A 588 -10.57 -38.47 18.08
N THR A 589 -10.85 -39.19 19.17
CA THR A 589 -9.95 -39.21 20.34
C THR A 589 -8.80 -40.19 20.09
N ARG A 590 -7.55 -39.73 20.20
CA ARG A 590 -6.32 -40.55 20.14
C ARG A 590 -5.51 -40.43 21.44
N GLU A 591 -4.72 -41.44 21.76
CA GLU A 591 -3.83 -41.46 22.95
C GLU A 591 -2.39 -41.73 22.50
N ALA A 592 -1.46 -40.81 22.78
CA ALA A 592 -0.04 -40.97 22.51
C ALA A 592 0.77 -40.48 23.73
N GLY A 593 1.83 -41.20 24.11
CA GLY A 593 2.65 -40.89 25.30
C GLY A 593 1.93 -40.96 26.69
N GLY A 594 0.61 -41.11 26.72
CA GLY A 594 -0.23 -40.91 27.90
C GLY A 594 -0.95 -39.55 27.93
N VAL A 595 -0.83 -38.76 26.86
CA VAL A 595 -1.61 -37.56 26.56
C VAL A 595 -2.81 -37.96 25.67
N GLU A 596 -3.98 -37.40 25.94
CA GLU A 596 -5.18 -37.54 25.11
C GLU A 596 -5.26 -36.38 24.12
N PHE A 597 -5.58 -36.69 22.87
CA PHE A 597 -5.63 -35.76 21.73
C PHE A 597 -7.00 -35.82 21.07
N THR A 598 -7.56 -34.65 20.76
CA THR A 598 -8.77 -34.51 19.94
C THR A 598 -8.36 -34.16 18.51
N VAL A 599 -8.58 -35.10 17.59
CA VAL A 599 -8.12 -35.01 16.20
C VAL A 599 -9.30 -34.80 15.25
N LEU A 600 -9.18 -33.86 14.33
CA LEU A 600 -10.15 -33.62 13.25
C LEU A 600 -9.47 -33.78 11.90
N ASP A 601 -9.98 -34.67 11.05
CA ASP A 601 -9.57 -34.75 9.64
C ASP A 601 -10.24 -33.60 8.85
N THR A 602 -9.53 -32.49 8.69
CA THR A 602 -10.12 -31.24 8.15
C THR A 602 -10.35 -31.32 6.64
N ASP A 603 -9.49 -32.03 5.90
CA ASP A 603 -9.69 -32.32 4.46
C ASP A 603 -10.96 -33.16 4.21
N SER A 604 -11.35 -34.00 5.17
CA SER A 604 -12.54 -34.87 5.07
C SER A 604 -13.83 -34.28 5.67
N TYR A 605 -13.72 -33.41 6.68
CA TYR A 605 -14.85 -32.98 7.52
C TYR A 605 -15.06 -31.45 7.63
N THR A 606 -14.36 -30.65 6.82
CA THR A 606 -14.64 -29.21 6.69
C THR A 606 -14.86 -28.79 5.24
N HIS A 607 -15.57 -27.68 5.04
CA HIS A 607 -15.81 -27.09 3.73
C HIS A 607 -14.64 -26.18 3.34
N ARG A 608 -13.66 -26.73 2.61
CA ARG A 608 -12.53 -25.93 2.07
C ARG A 608 -13.06 -24.73 1.27
N PHE A 609 -12.51 -23.54 1.57
CA PHE A 609 -12.90 -22.23 1.03
C PHE A 609 -14.25 -21.66 1.54
N ASP A 610 -14.90 -22.29 2.53
CA ASP A 610 -16.01 -21.69 3.28
C ASP A 610 -15.57 -21.23 4.69
N PHE A 611 -16.35 -20.33 5.29
CA PHE A 611 -16.11 -19.85 6.66
C PHE A 611 -16.64 -20.86 7.69
N PRO A 612 -15.94 -21.15 8.81
CA PRO A 612 -14.71 -20.51 9.29
C PRO A 612 -13.41 -21.08 8.69
N PRO A 613 -12.31 -20.29 8.66
CA PRO A 613 -10.99 -20.82 8.33
C PRO A 613 -10.54 -21.86 9.38
N THR A 614 -9.70 -22.81 8.94
CA THR A 614 -9.29 -23.96 9.76
C THR A 614 -8.70 -23.58 11.11
N GLY A 615 -7.89 -22.52 11.19
CA GLY A 615 -7.32 -22.04 12.46
C GLY A 615 -8.41 -21.70 13.49
N LEU A 616 -9.33 -20.79 13.13
CA LEU A 616 -10.44 -20.36 13.97
C LEU A 616 -11.38 -21.53 14.37
N LEU A 617 -11.58 -22.48 13.46
CA LEU A 617 -12.34 -23.70 13.76
C LEU A 617 -11.65 -24.52 14.87
N LEU A 618 -10.33 -24.68 14.80
CA LEU A 618 -9.55 -25.43 15.79
C LEU A 618 -9.41 -24.69 17.12
N ASP A 619 -9.32 -23.35 17.10
CA ASP A 619 -9.33 -22.51 18.30
C ASP A 619 -10.65 -22.68 19.07
N GLU A 620 -11.78 -22.67 18.36
CA GLU A 620 -13.11 -22.85 18.96
C GLU A 620 -13.34 -24.28 19.46
N LEU A 621 -12.81 -25.28 18.76
CA LEU A 621 -12.80 -26.67 19.24
C LEU A 621 -11.94 -26.80 20.50
N HIS A 622 -10.75 -26.20 20.53
CA HIS A 622 -9.84 -26.25 21.68
C HIS A 622 -10.46 -25.57 22.92
N ARG A 623 -11.04 -24.38 22.76
CA ARG A 623 -11.83 -23.69 23.80
C ARG A 623 -12.93 -24.58 24.40
N ARG A 624 -13.70 -25.26 23.55
CA ARG A 624 -14.84 -26.08 23.96
C ARG A 624 -14.43 -27.42 24.59
N ASP A 625 -13.34 -28.01 24.11
CA ASP A 625 -12.86 -29.34 24.51
C ASP A 625 -11.85 -29.32 25.67
N GLY A 626 -11.28 -28.15 26.00
CA GLY A 626 -10.37 -27.91 27.13
C GLY A 626 -10.93 -28.17 28.54
N GLN A 627 -12.13 -28.75 28.65
CA GLN A 627 -12.65 -29.35 29.90
C GLN A 627 -12.42 -30.88 29.97
N GLY A 628 -11.77 -31.47 28.97
CA GLY A 628 -11.38 -32.89 28.92
C GLY A 628 -9.96 -33.12 28.39
N THR A 629 -9.58 -32.45 27.30
CA THR A 629 -8.42 -32.81 26.47
C THR A 629 -7.31 -31.76 26.50
N ALA A 630 -6.03 -32.17 26.41
CA ALA A 630 -4.88 -31.27 26.50
C ALA A 630 -4.39 -30.70 25.16
N VAL A 631 -4.68 -31.38 24.06
CA VAL A 631 -4.24 -31.01 22.70
C VAL A 631 -5.36 -31.26 21.69
N THR A 632 -5.57 -30.30 20.79
CA THR A 632 -6.46 -30.41 19.64
C THR A 632 -5.62 -30.35 18.36
N VAL A 633 -5.87 -31.22 17.39
CA VAL A 633 -5.09 -31.30 16.14
C VAL A 633 -6.02 -31.36 14.93
N GLY A 634 -5.93 -30.37 14.05
CA GLY A 634 -6.53 -30.44 12.72
C GLY A 634 -5.56 -31.08 11.74
N VAL A 635 -6.01 -32.03 10.93
CA VAL A 635 -5.19 -32.74 9.95
C VAL A 635 -5.77 -32.50 8.56
N GLY A 636 -5.13 -31.59 7.83
CA GLY A 636 -5.39 -31.34 6.42
C GLY A 636 -4.82 -32.47 5.55
N ARG A 637 -4.61 -32.17 4.27
CA ARG A 637 -4.09 -33.13 3.29
C ARG A 637 -2.57 -33.21 3.28
N ASP A 638 -1.94 -32.04 3.29
CA ASP A 638 -0.51 -31.75 3.20
C ASP A 638 -0.05 -30.82 4.35
N GLU A 639 -0.95 -30.52 5.29
CA GLU A 639 -0.68 -29.76 6.52
C GLU A 639 -1.40 -30.39 7.72
N LEU A 640 -0.92 -30.08 8.93
CA LEU A 640 -1.67 -30.22 10.17
C LEU A 640 -1.44 -29.01 11.07
N GLN A 641 -2.37 -28.74 11.97
CA GLN A 641 -2.32 -27.61 12.90
C GLN A 641 -2.55 -28.09 14.33
N VAL A 642 -1.66 -27.72 15.25
CA VAL A 642 -1.72 -28.11 16.67
C VAL A 642 -2.24 -26.94 17.51
N ARG A 643 -3.09 -27.24 18.49
CA ARG A 643 -3.53 -26.32 19.55
C ARG A 643 -3.33 -26.99 20.91
N THR A 644 -2.77 -26.26 21.85
CA THR A 644 -2.48 -26.74 23.20
C THR A 644 -2.49 -25.59 24.19
N SER A 645 -2.85 -25.86 25.44
CA SER A 645 -2.85 -24.90 26.54
C SER A 645 -1.50 -24.83 27.28
N GLU A 646 -0.52 -25.63 26.87
CA GLU A 646 0.85 -25.67 27.40
C GLU A 646 1.85 -25.26 26.30
N ASN A 647 3.01 -24.70 26.67
CA ASN A 647 4.00 -24.23 25.69
C ASN A 647 4.76 -25.41 25.08
N VAL A 648 4.70 -25.55 23.74
CA VAL A 648 5.36 -26.61 22.96
C VAL A 648 6.24 -25.96 21.89
N ASP A 649 7.54 -26.28 21.90
CA ASP A 649 8.45 -25.91 20.81
C ASP A 649 8.14 -26.78 19.57
N LEU A 650 7.27 -26.28 18.71
CA LEU A 650 6.84 -26.98 17.50
C LEU A 650 7.99 -27.23 16.52
N ARG A 651 9.07 -26.43 16.55
CA ARG A 651 10.25 -26.64 15.70
C ARG A 651 11.09 -27.80 16.23
N ALA A 652 11.31 -27.85 17.54
CA ALA A 652 11.96 -28.99 18.18
C ALA A 652 11.13 -30.29 18.03
N VAL A 653 9.80 -30.21 17.94
CA VAL A 653 8.93 -31.34 17.56
C VAL A 653 9.15 -31.73 16.09
N VAL A 654 9.07 -30.78 15.14
CA VAL A 654 9.22 -31.07 13.71
C VAL A 654 10.61 -31.62 13.36
N ASP A 655 11.68 -31.11 13.97
CA ASP A 655 13.04 -31.63 13.77
C ASP A 655 13.12 -33.13 14.14
N ARG A 656 12.46 -33.54 15.24
CA ARG A 656 12.40 -34.96 15.67
C ARG A 656 11.49 -35.79 14.77
N VAL A 657 10.37 -35.25 14.33
CA VAL A 657 9.48 -35.90 13.35
C VAL A 657 10.20 -36.11 12.00
N ALA A 658 11.05 -35.18 11.58
CA ALA A 658 11.87 -35.32 10.37
C ALA A 658 12.97 -36.39 10.53
N GLU A 659 13.55 -36.57 11.74
CA GLU A 659 14.43 -37.73 12.03
C GLU A 659 13.66 -39.06 12.06
N ALA A 660 12.43 -39.07 12.59
CA ALA A 660 11.58 -40.26 12.72
C ALA A 660 10.96 -40.72 11.39
N VAL A 661 10.57 -39.77 10.53
CA VAL A 661 9.93 -39.99 9.22
C VAL A 661 10.71 -39.26 8.10
N PRO A 662 11.94 -39.70 7.72
CA PRO A 662 12.79 -38.98 6.77
C PRO A 662 12.29 -38.91 5.32
N GLN A 663 11.13 -39.51 5.01
CA GLN A 663 10.44 -39.37 3.71
C GLN A 663 9.23 -38.41 3.79
N GLY A 664 8.82 -37.99 5.00
CA GLY A 664 7.64 -37.17 5.22
C GLY A 664 7.76 -35.74 4.70
N GLY A 665 8.98 -35.25 4.47
CA GLY A 665 9.24 -33.90 3.94
C GLY A 665 8.59 -32.82 4.81
N VAL A 666 8.79 -32.91 6.13
CA VAL A 666 8.06 -32.14 7.13
C VAL A 666 8.74 -30.79 7.37
N SER A 667 7.97 -29.70 7.36
CA SER A 667 8.43 -28.34 7.69
C SER A 667 7.54 -27.69 8.76
N ALA A 668 8.17 -26.92 9.65
CA ALA A 668 7.47 -26.01 10.55
C ALA A 668 7.42 -24.64 9.87
N ARG A 669 6.21 -24.14 9.62
CA ARG A 669 5.91 -22.85 9.00
C ARG A 669 4.70 -22.29 9.71
N GLY A 670 4.69 -21.02 10.11
CA GLY A 670 3.56 -20.48 10.88
C GLY A 670 3.49 -21.13 12.26
N THR A 671 4.61 -21.08 12.98
CA THR A 671 4.73 -21.78 14.27
C THR A 671 3.93 -21.15 15.40
N ARG A 672 3.40 -19.93 15.22
CA ARG A 672 2.46 -19.27 16.13
C ARG A 672 1.05 -19.82 15.93
N GLU A 673 0.70 -20.10 14.68
CA GLU A 673 -0.52 -20.75 14.20
C GLU A 673 -0.47 -22.28 14.36
N GLY A 674 0.62 -22.81 14.92
CA GLY A 674 0.80 -24.23 15.20
C GLY A 674 0.87 -25.12 13.96
N VAL A 675 1.20 -24.57 12.79
CA VAL A 675 1.15 -25.25 11.49
C VAL A 675 2.41 -26.10 11.22
N VAL A 676 2.20 -27.27 10.62
CA VAL A 676 3.22 -28.21 10.15
C VAL A 676 2.84 -28.71 8.77
N GLU A 677 3.66 -28.43 7.76
CA GLU A 677 3.52 -28.93 6.39
C GLU A 677 4.16 -30.32 6.25
N PHE A 678 3.66 -31.16 5.35
CA PHE A 678 4.23 -32.47 5.02
C PHE A 678 3.78 -33.00 3.64
N LEU A 679 4.51 -33.99 3.12
CA LEU A 679 4.13 -34.69 1.90
C LEU A 679 2.89 -35.58 2.14
N ALA A 680 1.76 -35.23 1.51
CA ALA A 680 0.48 -35.92 1.63
C ALA A 680 0.50 -37.46 1.39
N GLY A 681 1.55 -37.99 0.76
CA GLY A 681 1.76 -39.44 0.60
C GLY A 681 2.20 -40.18 1.87
N GLU A 682 2.74 -39.46 2.86
CA GLU A 682 3.22 -40.00 4.15
C GLU A 682 2.34 -39.51 5.34
N ARG A 683 1.18 -38.88 5.06
CA ARG A 683 0.24 -38.25 6.01
C ARG A 683 0.07 -39.06 7.31
N ASP A 684 -0.36 -40.31 7.20
CA ASP A 684 -0.64 -41.17 8.37
C ASP A 684 0.60 -41.33 9.27
N ALA A 685 1.79 -41.47 8.67
CA ALA A 685 3.05 -41.67 9.40
C ALA A 685 3.55 -40.36 10.05
N VAL A 686 3.36 -39.22 9.39
CA VAL A 686 3.70 -37.91 9.97
C VAL A 686 2.75 -37.53 11.11
N VAL A 687 1.45 -37.77 10.94
CA VAL A 687 0.43 -37.51 11.99
C VAL A 687 0.72 -38.34 13.23
N ASP A 688 0.91 -39.66 13.10
CA ASP A 688 1.21 -40.52 14.26
C ASP A 688 2.53 -40.11 14.95
N ALA A 689 3.55 -39.71 14.18
CA ALA A 689 4.82 -39.21 14.73
C ALA A 689 4.71 -37.84 15.44
N VAL A 690 3.92 -36.89 14.90
CA VAL A 690 3.65 -35.60 15.57
C VAL A 690 2.93 -35.83 16.90
N LEU A 691 1.94 -36.73 16.95
CA LEU A 691 1.24 -37.07 18.19
C LEU A 691 2.18 -37.68 19.24
N GLU A 692 3.10 -38.57 18.83
CA GLU A 692 4.13 -39.11 19.74
C GLU A 692 5.11 -38.04 20.23
N GLU A 693 5.60 -37.16 19.35
CA GLU A 693 6.63 -36.16 19.70
C GLU A 693 6.08 -34.93 20.46
N VAL A 694 4.84 -34.51 20.20
CA VAL A 694 4.14 -33.51 21.04
C VAL A 694 3.85 -34.08 22.43
N ALA A 695 3.41 -35.34 22.53
CA ALA A 695 3.22 -36.00 23.82
C ALA A 695 4.54 -36.14 24.60
N ALA A 696 5.65 -36.36 23.90
CA ALA A 696 6.98 -36.40 24.49
C ALA A 696 7.44 -35.04 25.02
N GLU A 697 7.17 -33.94 24.31
CA GLU A 697 7.48 -32.57 24.76
C GLU A 697 6.68 -32.21 26.02
N LEU A 698 5.37 -32.39 26.00
CA LEU A 698 4.47 -32.16 27.14
C LEU A 698 4.84 -33.05 28.36
N SER A 699 5.31 -34.28 28.11
CA SER A 699 5.80 -35.18 29.17
C SER A 699 7.20 -34.83 29.69
N ALA A 700 7.96 -34.01 28.96
CA ALA A 700 9.30 -33.54 29.33
C ALA A 700 9.28 -32.16 30.01
N ALA A 701 8.25 -31.35 29.72
CA ALA A 701 7.99 -30.09 30.38
C ALA A 701 7.89 -30.28 31.92
N PRO A 702 8.60 -29.47 32.73
CA PRO A 702 8.45 -29.52 34.17
C PRO A 702 7.11 -28.90 34.57
N ALA A 703 6.21 -29.70 35.16
CA ALA A 703 4.96 -29.19 35.73
C ALA A 703 5.22 -28.01 36.67
N ALA A 704 4.57 -26.88 36.37
CA ALA A 704 4.78 -25.56 36.99
C ALA A 704 4.35 -25.47 38.47
#